data_AF-A0A940TY65-F1
#
_entry.id   AF-A0A940TY65-F1
#
_cell.length_a   1.000
_cell.length_b   1.000
_cell.length_c   1.000
_cell.angle_alpha   90.00
_cell.angle_beta   90.00
_cell.angle_gamma   90.00
#
_symmetry.space_group_name_H-M   'P 1'
#
loop_
_entity.id
_entity.type
_entity.pdbx_description
1 polymer ?
#
loop_
_entity_poly.entity_id
_entity_poly.type
_entity_poly.pdbx_seq_one_letter_code
_entity_poly.pdbx_strand_id
1 'polypeptide(L)'
;MTAPSFIDFDLQIEKQGKKYQAQVLQSPAGQGNAAFSLPFSSLELENFYLRVGRPRQGVRRIDSPEMDVVKKMGGRLFDAVFSNEILALLSSSLAIAQAQGKGLRIRLRLASPESGELPWEYMYDERQNRFLSLAVKTPIVRYLEVPQPSEALLVELPLKVLVMVSSPIDYPQLDVEAEYTHLSTALQPLIDKGLVSLERAAKASMDALQLQLRASQPHMFHFIGHGGFDPATQEGVLLFEDENGIGKRVSGQEIGWLLHNYPSLRLVLLNACEGARSGKDDPFAGVAQSLVQQGIPAVIAMQFEITDQAALIFSRNFYSSLLGGYPVDSALSEARMSIFTSGNDIEWGTPVLFTRSIDGLLFEIPAGPAGLPATGAAAAAAIPKPAAGKAPGGIEKLPPTAVRPSALKRIPIWMWIVAGVLILGAIAVGIYLSSSTPPAGPEEQAVVQSPPTTTEVTGMPEPTEPITSPEPTEFAELGGPTLTHPPQATQAAQGTLTPVGQPAATEAPAELGSLPATIEDDQGISMVLVRAGPFLHGNEMGEPDENPSQIVVLDDFYIDRTEVTNASFAACVEAGACSPPDDLSSYTHPSYFGDPRYNDYPVIYVNWEAAQAYCEWRGGRLPTEAEWEKAARGNDERTYPWGEGASCDLANMVDCIGDVTTVGSYLDGASPYGVLDMSGNVWEWTADWYAADYYATLADETSNPTGPVSGSARVIRGGSWADDRYQCRITDRFQFNPLGSDNALGFRCVRTP
;
A
#
# COMPACT_ATOMS: atom_id res chain seq x y z
N MET A 1 -19.92 6.41 33.86
CA MET A 1 -18.67 6.04 34.56
C MET A 1 -17.90 7.34 34.78
N THR A 2 -17.26 7.53 35.94
CA THR A 2 -16.36 8.67 36.17
C THR A 2 -15.12 8.50 35.30
N ALA A 3 -14.59 9.60 34.74
CA ALA A 3 -13.39 9.58 33.92
C ALA A 3 -12.23 8.86 34.65
N PRO A 4 -11.41 8.06 33.95
CA PRO A 4 -10.31 7.33 34.56
C PRO A 4 -9.24 8.29 35.10
N SER A 5 -8.80 8.06 36.33
CA SER A 5 -7.66 8.77 36.94
C SER A 5 -6.39 7.95 36.86
N PHE A 6 -5.25 8.58 36.62
CA PHE A 6 -3.97 7.90 36.39
C PHE A 6 -2.91 8.25 37.44
N ILE A 7 -1.95 7.35 37.58
CA ILE A 7 -0.59 7.65 38.07
C ILE A 7 0.39 7.34 36.94
N ASP A 8 1.52 8.04 36.91
CA ASP A 8 2.44 7.99 35.77
C ASP A 8 3.61 7.00 35.98
N PHE A 9 4.04 6.40 34.89
CA PHE A 9 5.28 5.64 34.73
C PHE A 9 6.10 6.35 33.65
N ASP A 10 7.05 7.17 34.07
CA ASP A 10 7.94 7.92 33.18
C ASP A 10 9.11 7.06 32.74
N LEU A 11 9.10 6.70 31.47
CA LEU A 11 10.14 5.87 30.85
C LEU A 11 10.86 6.69 29.78
N GLN A 12 12.14 6.98 30.02
CA GLN A 12 13.02 7.58 29.04
C GLN A 12 13.74 6.51 28.23
N ILE A 13 13.76 6.69 26.91
CA ILE A 13 14.51 5.87 25.97
C ILE A 13 15.56 6.77 25.31
N GLU A 14 16.83 6.41 25.48
CA GLU A 14 17.96 7.13 24.92
C GLU A 14 18.88 6.18 24.16
N LYS A 15 19.32 6.58 22.97
CA LYS A 15 20.32 5.83 22.20
C LYS A 15 21.73 6.17 22.69
N GLN A 16 22.50 5.15 23.06
CA GLN A 16 23.90 5.26 23.48
C GLN A 16 24.77 4.37 22.60
N GLY A 17 25.32 4.95 21.53
CA GLY A 17 26.09 4.21 20.52
C GLY A 17 25.23 3.20 19.76
N LYS A 18 25.55 1.91 19.86
CA LYS A 18 24.79 0.81 19.23
C LYS A 18 23.68 0.23 20.12
N LYS A 19 23.54 0.72 21.35
CA LYS A 19 22.56 0.24 22.34
C LYS A 19 21.60 1.36 22.71
N TYR A 20 20.53 0.97 23.39
CA TYR A 20 19.56 1.88 23.99
C TYR A 20 19.61 1.74 25.51
N GLN A 21 19.30 2.82 26.20
CA GLN A 21 19.11 2.87 27.63
C GLN A 21 17.64 3.15 27.93
N ALA A 22 16.98 2.23 28.63
CA ALA A 22 15.67 2.43 29.21
C ALA A 22 15.84 2.90 30.65
N GLN A 23 15.32 4.09 30.98
CA GLN A 23 15.42 4.68 32.32
C GLN A 23 14.03 5.04 32.84
N VAL A 24 13.63 4.43 33.96
CA VAL A 24 12.45 4.84 34.72
C VAL A 24 12.82 6.06 35.55
N LEU A 25 12.40 7.24 35.09
CA LEU A 25 12.66 8.51 35.76
C LEU A 25 11.80 8.69 37.00
N GLN A 26 10.54 8.25 36.92
CA GLN A 26 9.60 8.30 38.02
C GLN A 26 8.54 7.22 37.84
N SER A 27 8.29 6.46 38.89
CA SER A 27 7.17 5.52 38.95
C SER A 27 6.70 5.34 40.39
N PRO A 28 5.49 4.80 40.62
CA PRO A 28 5.02 4.44 41.95
C PRO A 28 5.93 3.44 42.67
N ALA A 29 6.68 2.62 41.92
CA ALA A 29 7.59 1.61 42.46
C ALA A 29 9.04 2.09 42.61
N GLY A 30 9.36 3.34 42.23
CA GLY A 30 10.71 3.91 42.31
C GLY A 30 11.32 4.23 40.94
N GLN A 31 12.65 4.23 40.88
CA GLN A 31 13.45 4.54 39.70
C GLN A 31 14.35 3.35 39.37
N GLY A 32 14.77 3.24 38.12
CA GLY A 32 15.68 2.18 37.67
C GLY A 32 16.13 2.40 36.24
N ASN A 33 17.13 1.66 35.79
CA ASN A 33 17.62 1.76 34.42
C ASN A 33 18.16 0.42 33.91
N ALA A 34 18.01 0.17 32.61
CA ALA A 34 18.54 -1.02 31.95
C ALA A 34 18.98 -0.69 30.52
N ALA A 35 20.11 -1.26 30.11
CA ALA A 35 20.54 -1.20 28.72
C ALA A 35 19.90 -2.33 27.92
N PHE A 36 19.49 -2.05 26.68
CA PHE A 36 18.98 -3.03 25.74
C PHE A 36 19.50 -2.78 24.32
N SER A 37 19.37 -3.80 23.47
CA SER A 37 19.59 -3.68 22.03
C SER A 37 18.24 -3.84 21.34
N LEU A 38 18.04 -3.18 20.20
CA LEU A 38 16.85 -3.46 19.41
C LEU A 38 16.86 -4.93 19.01
N PRO A 39 15.72 -5.63 19.19
CA PRO A 39 15.67 -7.05 18.94
C PRO A 39 15.55 -7.37 17.46
N PHE A 40 15.47 -6.36 16.58
CA PHE A 40 15.30 -6.46 15.13
C PHE A 40 16.27 -5.54 14.38
N SER A 41 16.56 -5.90 13.13
CA SER A 41 17.31 -5.09 12.18
C SER A 41 16.47 -3.94 11.60
N SER A 42 17.13 -2.96 10.98
CA SER A 42 16.45 -1.88 10.25
C SER A 42 15.54 -2.42 9.13
N LEU A 43 15.99 -3.47 8.43
CA LEU A 43 15.21 -4.13 7.37
C LEU A 43 13.98 -4.86 7.92
N GLU A 44 14.07 -5.53 9.08
CA GLU A 44 12.90 -6.12 9.74
C GLU A 44 11.88 -5.05 10.16
N LEU A 45 12.34 -3.88 10.60
CA LEU A 45 11.48 -2.76 10.98
C LEU A 45 10.79 -2.13 9.76
N GLU A 46 11.52 -1.98 8.65
CA GLU A 46 10.98 -1.49 7.39
C GLU A 46 9.94 -2.45 6.81
N ASN A 47 10.25 -3.76 6.75
CA ASN A 47 9.29 -4.79 6.34
C ASN A 47 8.05 -4.82 7.23
N PHE A 48 8.20 -4.56 8.53
CA PHE A 48 7.06 -4.42 9.42
C PHE A 48 6.19 -3.24 9.00
N TYR A 49 6.78 -2.07 8.74
CA TYR A 49 6.04 -0.89 8.30
C TYR A 49 5.37 -1.03 6.93
N LEU A 50 6.00 -1.72 5.98
CA LEU A 50 5.38 -2.06 4.70
C LEU A 50 4.15 -2.96 4.88
N ARG A 51 4.21 -3.92 5.83
CA ARG A 51 3.09 -4.82 6.13
C ARG A 51 1.96 -4.15 6.89
N VAL A 52 2.27 -3.27 7.84
CA VAL A 52 1.24 -2.60 8.66
C VAL A 52 0.70 -1.31 8.03
N GLY A 53 1.38 -0.77 7.02
CA GLY A 53 1.10 0.54 6.45
C GLY A 53 0.09 0.57 5.30
N ARG A 54 -0.28 -0.57 4.70
CA ARG A 54 -1.24 -0.64 3.59
C ARG A 54 -2.66 -0.95 4.11
N PRO A 55 -3.68 -0.11 3.86
CA PRO A 55 -5.05 -0.35 4.29
C PRO A 55 -5.67 -1.45 3.41
N ARG A 56 -6.40 -2.39 4.02
CA ARG A 56 -7.08 -3.48 3.29
C ARG A 56 -8.58 -3.44 3.52
N GLN A 57 -9.34 -3.50 2.43
CA GLN A 57 -10.78 -3.73 2.48
C GLN A 57 -11.06 -5.21 2.77
N GLY A 58 -11.26 -5.58 4.04
CA GLY A 58 -11.63 -6.96 4.38
C GLY A 58 -11.82 -7.18 5.89
N VAL A 59 -13.07 -7.23 6.35
CA VAL A 59 -13.40 -7.52 7.75
C VAL A 59 -13.39 -9.05 7.99
N ARG A 60 -12.40 -9.57 8.74
CA ARG A 60 -12.29 -10.83 9.57
C ARG A 60 -10.83 -11.33 9.57
N ARG A 61 -10.16 -11.85 10.61
CA ARG A 61 -10.44 -12.45 11.95
C ARG A 61 -9.40 -11.95 12.98
N ILE A 62 -9.67 -12.12 14.28
CA ILE A 62 -8.78 -11.83 15.42
C ILE A 62 -7.44 -12.62 15.42
N ASP A 63 -7.32 -13.61 14.52
CA ASP A 63 -6.13 -14.45 14.32
C ASP A 63 -5.66 -14.37 12.85
N SER A 64 -5.36 -13.15 12.38
CA SER A 64 -4.75 -12.94 11.07
C SER A 64 -3.23 -13.19 11.12
N PRO A 65 -2.59 -13.56 9.99
CA PRO A 65 -1.13 -13.61 9.87
C PRO A 65 -0.45 -12.30 10.30
N GLU A 66 -1.09 -11.15 10.09
CA GLU A 66 -0.61 -9.82 10.43
C GLU A 66 -0.65 -9.57 11.95
N MET A 67 -1.69 -10.04 12.63
CA MET A 67 -1.78 -10.01 14.09
C MET A 67 -0.61 -10.78 14.72
N ASP A 68 -0.21 -11.90 14.14
CA ASP A 68 0.96 -12.66 14.61
C ASP A 68 2.28 -11.91 14.36
N VAL A 69 2.41 -11.21 13.22
CA VAL A 69 3.56 -10.33 12.95
C VAL A 69 3.63 -9.21 13.98
N VAL A 70 2.51 -8.56 14.26
CA VAL A 70 2.39 -7.48 15.24
C VAL A 70 2.66 -7.96 16.66
N LYS A 71 2.11 -9.10 17.08
CA LYS A 71 2.41 -9.73 18.39
C LYS A 71 3.89 -10.08 18.52
N LYS A 72 4.50 -10.67 17.48
CA LYS A 72 5.92 -11.07 17.51
C LYS A 72 6.85 -9.86 17.56
N MET A 73 6.60 -8.84 16.72
CA MET A 73 7.38 -7.60 16.71
C MET A 73 7.22 -6.86 18.04
N GLY A 74 5.96 -6.67 18.47
CA GLY A 74 5.60 -6.01 19.72
C GLY A 74 6.11 -6.73 20.96
N GLY A 75 6.12 -8.06 20.95
CA GLY A 75 6.60 -8.92 22.04
C GLY A 75 8.12 -8.82 22.19
N ARG A 76 8.85 -8.94 21.06
CA ARG A 76 10.30 -8.70 21.04
C ARG A 76 10.65 -7.31 21.57
N LEU A 77 9.95 -6.26 21.11
CA LEU A 77 10.17 -4.90 21.57
C LEU A 77 9.88 -4.75 23.06
N PHE A 78 8.78 -5.34 23.54
CA PHE A 78 8.42 -5.36 24.95
C PHE A 78 9.51 -6.03 25.80
N ASP A 79 9.96 -7.21 25.43
CA ASP A 79 10.96 -7.97 26.19
C ASP A 79 12.33 -7.27 26.21
N ALA A 80 12.69 -6.59 25.12
CA ALA A 80 13.92 -5.81 25.06
C ALA A 80 13.90 -4.64 26.05
N VAL A 81 12.80 -3.87 26.07
CA VAL A 81 12.66 -2.64 26.87
C VAL A 81 12.36 -2.98 28.34
N PHE A 82 11.37 -3.83 28.56
CA PHE A 82 10.94 -4.28 29.88
C PHE A 82 11.65 -5.58 30.24
N SER A 83 12.97 -5.49 30.42
CA SER A 83 13.80 -6.57 30.94
C SER A 83 14.17 -6.33 32.41
N ASN A 84 14.29 -7.42 33.18
CA ASN A 84 14.80 -7.43 34.56
C ASN A 84 14.17 -6.36 35.48
N GLU A 85 14.94 -5.33 35.84
CA GLU A 85 14.59 -4.28 36.77
C GLU A 85 13.42 -3.41 36.27
N ILE A 86 13.43 -3.01 35.00
CA ILE A 86 12.39 -2.14 34.41
C ILE A 86 11.03 -2.85 34.45
N LEU A 87 11.03 -4.15 34.19
CA LEU A 87 9.85 -4.97 34.26
C LEU A 87 9.31 -5.16 35.67
N ALA A 88 10.20 -5.33 36.66
CA ALA A 88 9.81 -5.40 38.06
C ALA A 88 9.17 -4.08 38.53
N LEU A 89 9.71 -2.95 38.09
CA LEU A 89 9.15 -1.62 38.32
C LEU A 89 7.78 -1.45 37.66
N LEU A 90 7.63 -1.85 36.39
CA LEU A 90 6.34 -1.79 35.68
C LEU A 90 5.29 -2.64 36.41
N SER A 91 5.63 -3.89 36.73
CA SER A 91 4.71 -4.84 37.38
C SER A 91 4.26 -4.35 38.76
N SER A 92 5.20 -3.83 39.56
CA SER A 92 4.91 -3.26 40.88
C SER A 92 4.07 -1.98 40.77
N SER A 93 4.36 -1.12 39.79
CA SER A 93 3.61 0.10 39.54
C SER A 93 2.18 -0.18 39.10
N LEU A 94 1.97 -1.20 38.25
CA LEU A 94 0.64 -1.66 37.85
C LEU A 94 -0.17 -2.16 39.05
N ALA A 95 0.45 -2.94 39.94
CA ALA A 95 -0.20 -3.42 41.16
C ALA A 95 -0.59 -2.27 42.09
N ILE A 96 0.28 -1.25 42.24
CA ILE A 96 -0.01 -0.05 43.04
C ILE A 96 -1.17 0.75 42.42
N ALA A 97 -1.16 0.97 41.11
CA ALA A 97 -2.24 1.66 40.41
C ALA A 97 -3.58 0.94 40.62
N GLN A 98 -3.59 -0.38 40.43
CA GLN A 98 -4.77 -1.22 40.63
C GLN A 98 -5.27 -1.15 42.08
N ALA A 99 -4.39 -1.22 43.08
CA ALA A 99 -4.76 -1.11 44.49
C ALA A 99 -5.38 0.26 44.84
N GLN A 100 -5.00 1.33 44.13
CA GLN A 100 -5.58 2.67 44.29
C GLN A 100 -6.85 2.89 43.44
N GLY A 101 -7.28 1.89 42.66
CA GLY A 101 -8.38 2.04 41.71
C GLY A 101 -8.08 2.96 40.53
N LYS A 102 -6.80 3.22 40.25
CA LYS A 102 -6.30 4.11 39.19
C LYS A 102 -5.77 3.32 37.98
N GLY A 103 -5.60 3.99 36.85
CA GLY A 103 -4.79 3.50 35.73
C GLY A 103 -3.30 3.84 35.92
N LEU A 104 -2.43 3.19 35.15
CA LEU A 104 -0.99 3.50 35.07
C LEU A 104 -0.66 4.04 33.67
N ARG A 105 -0.43 5.34 33.53
CA ARG A 105 -0.05 5.93 32.24
C ARG A 105 1.44 5.73 31.99
N ILE A 106 1.81 5.13 30.88
CA ILE A 106 3.21 4.97 30.48
C ILE A 106 3.58 6.17 29.59
N ARG A 107 4.43 7.06 30.09
CA ARG A 107 4.92 8.24 29.37
C ARG A 107 6.30 7.93 28.79
N LEU A 108 6.37 7.78 27.48
CA LEU A 108 7.62 7.57 26.75
C LEU A 108 8.29 8.91 26.45
N ARG A 109 9.47 9.13 27.02
CA ARG A 109 10.33 10.26 26.70
C ARG A 109 11.40 9.78 25.73
N LEU A 110 11.24 10.13 24.46
CA LEU A 110 12.07 9.66 23.35
C LEU A 110 13.15 10.71 23.08
N ALA A 111 14.39 10.39 23.45
CA ALA A 111 15.49 11.36 23.41
C ALA A 111 16.17 11.47 22.04
N SER A 112 15.95 10.52 21.13
CA SER A 112 16.55 10.51 19.79
C SER A 112 15.50 10.30 18.69
N PRO A 113 15.71 10.83 17.46
CA PRO A 113 14.81 10.60 16.33
C PRO A 113 14.54 9.12 16.07
N GLU A 114 15.57 8.28 16.13
CA GLU A 114 15.45 6.84 15.85
C GLU A 114 14.61 6.10 16.91
N SER A 115 14.56 6.62 18.14
CA SER A 115 13.65 6.09 19.16
C SER A 115 12.20 6.49 18.90
N GLY A 116 11.96 7.59 18.18
CA GLY A 116 10.65 8.04 17.69
C GLY A 116 10.08 7.15 16.58
N GLU A 117 10.94 6.54 15.78
CA GLU A 117 10.56 5.65 14.67
C GLU A 117 10.14 4.24 15.11
N LEU A 118 10.16 3.91 16.40
CA LEU A 118 9.82 2.57 16.86
C LEU A 118 8.29 2.41 17.04
N PRO A 119 7.74 1.20 16.78
CA PRO A 119 6.31 0.93 16.80
C PRO A 119 5.79 0.72 18.23
N TRP A 120 5.94 1.74 19.09
CA TRP A 120 5.57 1.70 20.51
C TRP A 120 4.11 1.34 20.73
N GLU A 121 3.26 1.74 19.80
CA GLU A 121 1.83 1.47 19.83
C GLU A 121 1.54 -0.03 19.80
N TYR A 122 2.40 -0.84 19.18
CA TYR A 122 2.24 -2.28 19.05
C TYR A 122 2.89 -3.11 20.16
N MET A 123 3.37 -2.50 21.24
CA MET A 123 3.98 -3.24 22.37
C MET A 123 3.04 -4.32 22.95
N TYR A 124 3.53 -5.55 23.00
CA TYR A 124 2.77 -6.74 23.38
C TYR A 124 3.39 -7.45 24.58
N ASP A 125 2.61 -7.68 25.63
CA ASP A 125 3.04 -8.48 26.78
C ASP A 125 2.55 -9.92 26.62
N GLU A 126 3.43 -10.81 26.16
CA GLU A 126 3.10 -12.23 25.91
C GLU A 126 2.58 -12.94 27.16
N ARG A 127 3.08 -12.58 28.34
CA ARG A 127 2.70 -13.25 29.61
C ARG A 127 1.28 -12.94 30.02
N GLN A 128 0.76 -11.80 29.58
CA GLN A 128 -0.60 -11.36 29.83
C GLN A 128 -1.48 -11.45 28.58
N ASN A 129 -0.91 -11.87 27.45
CA ASN A 129 -1.56 -11.99 26.16
C ASN A 129 -2.33 -10.71 25.78
N ARG A 130 -1.66 -9.54 25.90
CA ARG A 130 -2.30 -8.23 25.70
C ARG A 130 -1.36 -7.20 25.09
N PHE A 131 -1.91 -6.34 24.24
CA PHE A 131 -1.26 -5.09 23.82
C PHE A 131 -1.42 -4.02 24.89
N LEU A 132 -0.36 -3.25 25.15
CA LEU A 132 -0.41 -2.18 26.16
C LEU A 132 -1.33 -1.04 25.72
N SER A 133 -1.25 -0.64 24.45
CA SER A 133 -2.01 0.47 23.85
C SER A 133 -3.53 0.25 23.79
N LEU A 134 -3.99 -1.00 23.77
CA LEU A 134 -5.40 -1.38 23.82
C LEU A 134 -5.97 -1.34 25.26
N ALA A 135 -5.11 -1.29 26.29
CA ALA A 135 -5.57 -1.20 27.66
C ALA A 135 -5.92 0.25 28.03
N VAL A 136 -7.20 0.58 28.16
CA VAL A 136 -7.69 1.92 28.59
C VAL A 136 -7.07 2.38 29.91
N LYS A 137 -6.73 1.44 30.80
CA LYS A 137 -6.09 1.74 32.10
C LYS A 137 -4.56 1.76 32.06
N THR A 138 -3.94 1.43 30.93
CA THR A 138 -2.48 1.46 30.76
C THR A 138 -2.09 2.12 29.43
N PRO A 139 -2.54 3.36 29.16
CA PRO A 139 -2.23 4.02 27.91
C PRO A 139 -0.72 4.27 27.79
N ILE A 140 -0.21 4.14 26.57
CA ILE A 140 1.17 4.48 26.19
C ILE A 140 1.15 5.76 25.35
N VAL A 141 1.98 6.74 25.72
CA VAL A 141 1.99 8.07 25.09
C VAL A 141 3.42 8.54 24.84
N ARG A 142 3.63 9.24 23.71
CA ARG A 142 4.90 9.92 23.44
C ARG A 142 4.86 11.28 24.14
N TYR A 143 5.58 11.40 25.25
CA TYR A 143 5.55 12.56 26.14
C TYR A 143 6.76 13.46 25.92
N LEU A 144 6.50 14.74 25.70
CA LEU A 144 7.51 15.77 25.60
C LEU A 144 7.53 16.61 26.86
N GLU A 145 8.66 16.59 27.57
CA GLU A 145 8.85 17.48 28.71
C GLU A 145 9.26 18.86 28.22
N VAL A 146 8.49 19.86 28.63
CA VAL A 146 8.64 21.25 28.23
C VAL A 146 8.40 22.14 29.45
N PRO A 147 9.10 23.29 29.58
CA PRO A 147 9.18 24.02 30.86
C PRO A 147 7.86 24.59 31.38
N GLN A 148 6.84 24.74 30.52
CA GLN A 148 5.54 25.28 30.88
C GLN A 148 4.45 24.22 30.68
N PRO A 149 3.84 23.71 31.76
CA PRO A 149 2.73 22.76 31.64
C PRO A 149 1.51 23.43 31.00
N SER A 150 0.78 22.69 30.17
CA SER A 150 -0.49 23.14 29.61
C SER A 150 -1.63 22.86 30.58
N GLU A 151 -2.39 23.88 30.94
CA GLU A 151 -3.62 23.74 31.71
C GLU A 151 -4.80 23.39 30.80
N ALA A 152 -5.73 22.60 31.33
CA ALA A 152 -6.98 22.28 30.64
C ALA A 152 -7.77 23.56 30.34
N LEU A 153 -8.35 23.63 29.14
CA LEU A 153 -9.20 24.76 28.75
C LEU A 153 -10.62 24.53 29.28
N LEU A 154 -11.17 25.49 30.02
CA LEU A 154 -12.59 25.51 30.32
C LEU A 154 -13.38 25.78 29.02
N VAL A 155 -14.16 24.80 28.56
CA VAL A 155 -14.92 24.87 27.31
C VAL A 155 -16.41 24.97 27.61
N GLU A 156 -17.02 26.08 27.21
CA GLU A 156 -18.46 26.17 27.03
C GLU A 156 -18.82 25.53 25.68
N LEU A 157 -19.68 24.51 25.71
CA LEU A 157 -20.08 23.80 24.51
C LEU A 157 -20.80 24.72 23.50
N PRO A 158 -20.62 24.52 22.19
CA PRO A 158 -19.97 23.36 21.55
C PRO A 158 -18.44 23.38 21.54
N LEU A 159 -17.82 22.19 21.52
CA LEU A 159 -16.42 22.01 21.21
C LEU A 159 -16.16 22.35 19.73
N LYS A 160 -15.41 23.43 19.48
CA LYS A 160 -15.13 23.96 18.14
C LYS A 160 -13.97 23.24 17.46
N VAL A 161 -14.24 22.64 16.30
CA VAL A 161 -13.27 21.92 15.47
C VAL A 161 -13.16 22.63 14.13
N LEU A 162 -11.97 23.15 13.82
CA LEU A 162 -11.63 23.68 12.51
C LEU A 162 -11.00 22.57 11.66
N VAL A 163 -11.58 22.26 10.51
CA VAL A 163 -11.07 21.26 9.57
C VAL A 163 -10.49 21.97 8.36
N MET A 164 -9.25 21.64 8.00
CA MET A 164 -8.62 22.08 6.76
C MET A 164 -8.37 20.87 5.88
N VAL A 165 -8.76 20.98 4.62
CA VAL A 165 -8.65 19.94 3.62
C VAL A 165 -7.75 20.47 2.51
N SER A 166 -6.62 19.81 2.26
CA SER A 166 -5.62 20.18 1.24
C SER A 166 -5.47 19.05 0.23
N SER A 167 -5.66 19.35 -1.05
CA SER A 167 -5.44 18.42 -2.17
C SER A 167 -4.89 19.20 -3.36
N PRO A 168 -3.59 19.58 -3.33
CA PRO A 168 -2.98 20.37 -4.39
C PRO A 168 -3.02 19.65 -5.74
N ILE A 169 -3.15 20.42 -6.83
CA ILE A 169 -3.35 19.86 -8.18
C ILE A 169 -2.09 19.21 -8.78
N ASP A 170 -0.91 19.54 -8.25
CA ASP A 170 0.39 19.03 -8.66
C ASP A 170 0.85 17.81 -7.84
N TYR A 171 -0.02 17.30 -6.96
CA TYR A 171 0.19 16.09 -6.17
C TYR A 171 -0.85 15.01 -6.54
N PRO A 172 -0.58 13.71 -6.24
CA PRO A 172 -1.56 12.64 -6.39
C PRO A 172 -2.87 13.03 -5.71
N GLN A 173 -4.00 12.87 -6.40
CA GLN A 173 -5.28 13.36 -5.86
C GLN A 173 -5.77 12.46 -4.74
N LEU A 174 -5.94 13.02 -3.54
CA LEU A 174 -6.58 12.36 -2.42
C LEU A 174 -8.09 12.52 -2.47
N ASP A 175 -8.85 11.49 -2.08
CA ASP A 175 -10.29 11.61 -1.85
C ASP A 175 -10.58 12.34 -0.52
N VAL A 176 -10.12 13.58 -0.44
CA VAL A 176 -10.27 14.42 0.75
C VAL A 176 -11.72 14.82 1.04
N GLU A 177 -12.60 14.73 0.03
CA GLU A 177 -14.04 14.94 0.21
C GLU A 177 -14.69 13.75 0.91
N ALA A 178 -14.30 12.51 0.57
CA ALA A 178 -14.72 11.34 1.33
C ALA A 178 -14.24 11.44 2.77
N GLU A 179 -12.98 11.81 3.02
CA GLU A 179 -12.44 12.00 4.38
C GLU A 179 -13.23 13.04 5.19
N TYR A 180 -13.52 14.20 4.60
CA TYR A 180 -14.36 15.22 5.25
C TYR A 180 -15.80 14.71 5.49
N THR A 181 -16.36 13.96 4.55
CA THR A 181 -17.69 13.37 4.65
C THR A 181 -17.74 12.32 5.76
N HIS A 182 -16.71 11.49 5.92
CA HIS A 182 -16.59 10.52 6.99
C HIS A 182 -16.48 11.20 8.36
N LEU A 183 -15.65 12.23 8.48
CA LEU A 183 -15.52 13.00 9.72
C LEU A 183 -16.85 13.68 10.10
N SER A 184 -17.47 14.40 9.17
CA SER A 184 -18.75 15.07 9.41
C SER A 184 -19.86 14.08 9.77
N THR A 185 -19.92 12.93 9.11
CA THR A 185 -20.85 11.83 9.43
C THR A 185 -20.59 11.25 10.81
N ALA A 186 -19.33 11.02 11.20
CA ALA A 186 -18.97 10.51 12.52
C ALA A 186 -19.43 11.46 13.64
N LEU A 187 -19.30 12.77 13.41
CA LEU A 187 -19.58 13.83 14.37
C LEU A 187 -21.03 14.33 14.33
N GLN A 188 -21.81 14.02 13.30
CA GLN A 188 -23.19 14.47 13.16
C GLN A 188 -24.04 14.26 14.43
N PRO A 189 -23.99 13.10 15.13
CA PRO A 189 -24.77 12.91 16.36
C PRO A 189 -24.36 13.84 17.52
N LEU A 190 -23.12 14.34 17.52
CA LEU A 190 -22.61 15.29 18.51
C LEU A 190 -22.94 16.73 18.10
N ILE A 191 -22.93 17.02 16.79
CA ILE A 191 -23.34 18.29 16.20
C ILE A 191 -24.83 18.53 16.44
N ASP A 192 -25.69 17.55 16.19
CA ASP A 192 -27.13 17.63 16.39
C ASP A 192 -27.51 17.92 17.86
N LYS A 193 -26.64 17.52 18.79
CA LYS A 193 -26.80 17.76 20.23
C LYS A 193 -26.18 19.09 20.70
N GLY A 194 -25.59 19.88 19.79
CA GLY A 194 -24.88 21.12 20.12
C GLY A 194 -23.61 20.91 20.94
N LEU A 195 -23.04 19.70 20.92
CA LEU A 195 -21.83 19.37 21.68
C LEU A 195 -20.54 19.64 20.89
N VAL A 196 -20.62 19.58 19.56
CA VAL A 196 -19.50 19.85 18.65
C VAL A 196 -19.96 20.82 17.58
N SER A 197 -19.09 21.74 17.18
CA SER A 197 -19.28 22.54 15.98
C SER A 197 -18.11 22.28 15.03
N LEU A 198 -18.42 21.88 13.81
CA LEU A 198 -17.44 21.59 12.77
C LEU A 198 -17.44 22.73 11.75
N GLU A 199 -16.30 23.38 11.56
CA GLU A 199 -16.10 24.43 10.57
C GLU A 199 -15.06 23.96 9.56
N ARG A 200 -15.35 24.08 8.26
CA ARG A 200 -14.40 23.73 7.19
C ARG A 200 -13.73 24.99 6.66
N ALA A 201 -12.41 24.92 6.51
CA ALA A 201 -11.63 25.97 5.89
C ALA A 201 -12.01 26.15 4.42
N ALA A 202 -12.21 27.40 3.99
CA ALA A 202 -12.56 27.70 2.60
C ALA A 202 -11.41 27.43 1.61
N LYS A 203 -10.16 27.49 2.06
CA LYS A 203 -8.95 27.20 1.29
C LYS A 203 -7.90 26.57 2.21
N ALA A 204 -7.00 25.76 1.66
CA ALA A 204 -5.90 25.14 2.39
C ALA A 204 -4.62 26.00 2.42
N SER A 205 -4.74 27.31 2.58
CA SER A 205 -3.58 28.22 2.62
C SER A 205 -3.28 28.71 4.04
N MET A 206 -2.03 29.11 4.31
CA MET A 206 -1.62 29.67 5.60
C MET A 206 -2.41 30.93 5.98
N ASP A 207 -2.74 31.76 4.99
CA ASP A 207 -3.54 32.98 5.19
C ASP A 207 -4.99 32.64 5.56
N ALA A 208 -5.58 31.63 4.89
CA ALA A 208 -6.93 31.16 5.21
C ALA A 208 -7.00 30.54 6.61
N LEU A 209 -5.98 29.75 6.98
CA LEU A 209 -5.84 29.18 8.32
C LEU A 209 -5.78 30.31 9.37
N GLN A 210 -4.91 31.30 9.18
CA GLN A 210 -4.78 32.42 10.11
C GLN A 210 -6.10 33.21 10.27
N LEU A 211 -6.80 33.46 9.16
CA LEU A 211 -8.06 34.20 9.17
C LEU A 211 -9.15 33.44 9.95
N GLN A 212 -9.26 32.13 9.76
CA GLN A 212 -10.23 31.30 10.45
C GLN A 212 -9.89 31.11 11.92
N LEU A 213 -8.62 30.87 12.28
CA LEU A 213 -8.18 30.79 13.68
C LEU A 213 -8.56 32.04 14.46
N ARG A 214 -8.40 33.23 13.84
CA ARG A 214 -8.81 34.52 14.42
C ARG A 214 -10.33 34.64 14.54
N ALA A 215 -11.09 34.18 13.54
CA ALA A 215 -12.53 34.33 13.48
C ALA A 215 -13.27 33.38 14.43
N SER A 216 -12.91 32.09 14.44
CA SER A 216 -13.66 31.06 15.15
C SER A 216 -13.08 30.70 16.52
N GLN A 217 -11.79 30.99 16.75
CA GLN A 217 -11.02 30.58 17.93
C GLN A 217 -11.29 29.11 18.26
N PRO A 218 -10.90 28.17 17.37
CA PRO A 218 -11.24 26.78 17.54
C PRO A 218 -10.49 26.19 18.75
N HIS A 219 -11.05 25.11 19.29
CA HIS A 219 -10.44 24.31 20.34
C HIS A 219 -9.56 23.20 19.76
N MET A 220 -9.90 22.76 18.54
CA MET A 220 -9.21 21.71 17.80
C MET A 220 -8.98 22.10 16.34
N PHE A 221 -7.84 21.69 15.80
CA PHE A 221 -7.51 21.83 14.37
C PHE A 221 -7.30 20.44 13.77
N HIS A 222 -8.06 20.10 12.73
CA HIS A 222 -7.98 18.84 12.03
C HIS A 222 -7.50 19.11 10.60
N PHE A 223 -6.29 18.71 10.28
CA PHE A 223 -5.73 18.79 8.94
C PHE A 223 -5.94 17.46 8.21
N ILE A 224 -6.47 17.53 6.99
CA ILE A 224 -6.65 16.42 6.06
C ILE A 224 -5.89 16.77 4.78
N GLY A 225 -4.90 15.97 4.40
CA GLY A 225 -4.14 16.19 3.17
C GLY A 225 -2.76 15.57 3.22
N HIS A 226 -1.92 15.87 2.24
CA HIS A 226 -0.59 15.27 2.17
C HIS A 226 0.39 15.84 3.19
N GLY A 227 1.35 15.00 3.55
CA GLY A 227 2.60 15.40 4.17
C GLY A 227 3.76 15.11 3.25
N GLY A 228 4.93 15.53 3.64
CA GLY A 228 6.16 15.21 2.93
C GLY A 228 7.35 15.39 3.84
N PHE A 229 8.50 14.95 3.37
CA PHE A 229 9.77 15.22 4.02
C PHE A 229 10.54 16.23 3.17
N ASP A 230 11.08 17.26 3.81
CA ASP A 230 12.00 18.19 3.15
C ASP A 230 13.44 17.73 3.36
N PRO A 231 14.13 17.19 2.33
CA PRO A 231 15.49 16.68 2.48
C PRO A 231 16.50 17.78 2.76
N ALA A 232 16.21 19.04 2.44
CA ALA A 232 17.13 20.15 2.68
C ALA A 232 17.20 20.52 4.18
N THR A 233 16.05 20.48 4.85
CA THR A 233 15.91 20.83 6.27
C THR A 233 15.91 19.60 7.18
N GLN A 234 15.72 18.40 6.62
CA GLN A 234 15.49 17.14 7.34
C GLN A 234 14.26 17.23 8.27
N GLU A 235 13.22 17.95 7.82
CA GLU A 235 11.99 18.17 8.59
C GLU A 235 10.77 17.62 7.87
N GLY A 236 9.80 17.15 8.65
CA GLY A 236 8.46 16.87 8.16
C GLY A 236 7.72 18.15 7.79
N VAL A 237 6.98 18.11 6.68
CA VAL A 237 6.18 19.21 6.15
C VAL A 237 4.75 18.76 5.88
N LEU A 238 3.79 19.68 5.97
CA LEU A 238 2.43 19.53 5.45
C LEU A 238 2.32 20.25 4.11
N LEU A 239 1.53 19.71 3.18
CA LEU A 239 1.25 20.39 1.93
C LEU A 239 0.02 21.27 2.07
N PHE A 240 0.23 22.57 1.96
CA PHE A 240 -0.80 23.58 1.83
C PHE A 240 -0.97 23.95 0.35
N GLU A 241 -1.96 24.78 0.03
CA GLU A 241 -2.21 25.27 -1.32
C GLU A 241 -1.83 26.75 -1.42
N ASP A 242 -1.25 27.13 -2.57
CA ASP A 242 -1.07 28.53 -2.97
C ASP A 242 -2.34 29.11 -3.64
N GLU A 243 -2.27 30.33 -4.18
CA GLU A 243 -3.41 30.97 -4.83
C GLU A 243 -3.92 30.24 -6.09
N ASN A 244 -3.07 29.42 -6.72
CA ASN A 244 -3.35 28.66 -7.93
C ASN A 244 -3.72 27.20 -7.64
N GLY A 245 -3.76 26.78 -6.37
CA GLY A 245 -4.01 25.38 -5.98
C GLY A 245 -2.77 24.48 -6.08
N ILE A 246 -1.57 25.07 -6.22
CA ILE A 246 -0.29 24.35 -6.25
C ILE A 246 0.20 24.09 -4.82
N GLY A 247 0.85 22.94 -4.64
CA GLY A 247 1.35 22.45 -3.37
C GLY A 247 2.48 23.31 -2.83
N LYS A 248 2.27 23.86 -1.65
CA LYS A 248 3.26 24.57 -0.85
C LYS A 248 3.62 23.75 0.36
N ARG A 249 4.88 23.36 0.47
CA ARG A 249 5.43 22.70 1.67
C ARG A 249 5.48 23.72 2.81
N VAL A 250 4.92 23.35 3.95
CA VAL A 250 4.93 24.15 5.19
C VAL A 250 5.43 23.28 6.32
N SER A 251 6.51 23.71 6.98
CA SER A 251 7.11 22.92 8.07
C SER A 251 6.25 22.95 9.34
N GLY A 252 6.44 21.95 10.20
CA GLY A 252 5.79 21.95 11.53
C GLY A 252 6.16 23.18 12.38
N GLN A 253 7.35 23.75 12.15
CA GLN A 253 7.78 24.98 12.82
C GLN A 253 7.00 26.20 12.33
N GLU A 254 6.83 26.36 11.01
CA GLU A 254 6.08 27.47 10.42
C GLU A 254 4.60 27.46 10.86
N ILE A 255 3.97 26.27 10.86
CA ILE A 255 2.60 26.09 11.35
C ILE A 255 2.55 26.35 12.87
N GLY A 256 3.51 25.83 13.61
CA GLY A 256 3.62 26.01 15.06
C GLY A 256 3.69 27.48 15.46
N TRP A 257 4.46 28.30 14.73
CA TRP A 257 4.51 29.76 14.95
C TRP A 257 3.14 30.43 14.81
N LEU A 258 2.31 29.97 13.86
CA LEU A 258 0.95 30.47 13.70
C LEU A 258 0.05 29.99 14.84
N LEU A 259 -0.01 28.67 15.07
CA LEU A 259 -0.93 28.04 15.99
C LEU A 259 -0.67 28.43 17.46
N HIS A 260 0.59 28.68 17.84
CA HIS A 260 0.96 29.09 19.20
C HIS A 260 0.26 30.37 19.66
N ASN A 261 -0.14 31.24 18.73
CA ASN A 261 -0.82 32.50 19.06
C ASN A 261 -2.29 32.33 19.50
N TYR A 262 -2.83 31.11 19.45
CA TYR A 262 -4.23 30.82 19.72
C TYR A 262 -4.37 29.90 20.94
N PRO A 263 -4.39 30.45 22.17
CA PRO A 263 -4.42 29.66 23.40
C PRO A 263 -5.72 28.86 23.61
N SER A 264 -6.75 29.06 22.79
CA SER A 264 -7.94 28.20 22.76
C SER A 264 -7.63 26.83 22.15
N LEU A 265 -6.63 26.74 21.27
CA LEU A 265 -6.29 25.52 20.58
C LEU A 265 -5.54 24.58 21.53
N ARG A 266 -6.11 23.39 21.75
CA ARG A 266 -5.56 22.38 22.66
C ARG A 266 -5.15 21.09 21.98
N LEU A 267 -5.72 20.78 20.82
CA LEU A 267 -5.50 19.53 20.12
C LEU A 267 -5.41 19.75 18.60
N VAL A 268 -4.38 19.17 18.00
CA VAL A 268 -4.27 19.07 16.53
C VAL A 268 -4.39 17.60 16.11
N LEU A 269 -5.17 17.32 15.08
CA LEU A 269 -5.23 16.02 14.41
C LEU A 269 -4.65 16.18 13.01
N LEU A 270 -3.64 15.37 12.69
CA LEU A 270 -3.03 15.29 11.37
C LEU A 270 -3.47 13.97 10.75
N ASN A 271 -4.40 14.05 9.80
CA ASN A 271 -4.90 12.94 9.02
C ASN A 271 -4.36 13.06 7.58
N ALA A 272 -3.64 12.06 7.11
CA ALA A 272 -2.96 12.18 5.83
C ALA A 272 -2.72 10.82 5.19
N CYS A 273 -3.05 10.76 3.90
CA CYS A 273 -2.89 9.56 3.08
C CYS A 273 -1.84 9.80 1.98
N GLU A 274 -1.16 8.72 1.60
CA GLU A 274 -0.32 8.51 0.40
C GLU A 274 1.01 9.26 0.17
N GLY A 275 1.13 10.56 0.41
CA GLY A 275 2.14 11.35 -0.34
C GLY A 275 3.61 11.35 0.15
N ALA A 276 3.95 10.73 1.29
CA ALA A 276 5.00 11.26 2.16
C ALA A 276 6.13 10.29 2.57
N ARG A 277 6.12 9.03 2.14
CA ARG A 277 7.12 8.03 2.53
C ARG A 277 8.06 7.68 1.37
N SER A 278 8.85 8.67 0.94
CA SER A 278 10.03 8.44 0.09
C SER A 278 11.34 8.49 0.91
N GLY A 279 11.26 8.36 2.24
CA GLY A 279 12.39 8.47 3.15
C GLY A 279 12.14 7.73 4.46
N LYS A 280 13.23 7.49 5.20
CA LYS A 280 13.26 6.77 6.48
C LYS A 280 12.43 7.41 7.62
N ASP A 281 11.88 8.60 7.39
CA ASP A 281 11.23 9.43 8.39
C ASP A 281 9.70 9.50 8.17
N ASP A 282 8.91 9.33 9.23
CA ASP A 282 7.48 9.68 9.24
C ASP A 282 7.36 11.22 9.34
N PRO A 283 6.99 11.92 8.25
CA PRO A 283 6.98 13.36 8.24
C PRO A 283 5.92 13.95 9.17
N PHE A 284 4.85 13.21 9.44
CA PHE A 284 3.83 13.65 10.38
C PHE A 284 4.25 13.50 11.82
N ALA A 285 5.03 12.47 12.15
CA ALA A 285 5.67 12.38 13.45
C ALA A 285 6.59 13.60 13.70
N GLY A 286 7.35 14.02 12.69
CA GLY A 286 8.19 15.22 12.74
C GLY A 286 7.38 16.51 12.95
N VAL A 287 6.30 16.71 12.16
CA VAL A 287 5.40 17.87 12.32
C VAL A 287 4.73 17.85 13.68
N ALA A 288 4.18 16.71 14.12
CA ALA A 288 3.48 16.59 15.40
C ALA A 288 4.40 16.89 16.58
N GLN A 289 5.62 16.35 16.55
CA GLN A 289 6.63 16.64 17.56
C GLN A 289 6.96 18.14 17.60
N SER A 290 7.16 18.77 16.43
CA SER A 290 7.42 20.21 16.32
C SER A 290 6.27 21.05 16.90
N LEU A 291 5.01 20.73 16.56
CA LEU A 291 3.84 21.43 17.09
C LEU A 291 3.73 21.35 18.62
N VAL A 292 4.02 20.18 19.22
CA VAL A 292 4.03 20.04 20.69
C VAL A 292 5.15 20.87 21.33
N GLN A 293 6.34 20.86 20.72
CA GLN A 293 7.47 21.70 21.15
C GLN A 293 7.11 23.20 21.07
N GLN A 294 6.39 23.60 20.03
CA GLN A 294 5.89 24.97 19.83
C GLN A 294 4.69 25.35 20.72
N GLY A 295 4.23 24.49 21.63
CA GLY A 295 3.23 24.87 22.64
C GLY A 295 1.86 24.23 22.48
N ILE A 296 1.61 23.45 21.44
CA ILE A 296 0.35 22.72 21.31
C ILE A 296 0.30 21.61 22.37
N PRO A 297 -0.74 21.54 23.21
CA PRO A 297 -0.79 20.57 24.31
C PRO A 297 -0.76 19.10 23.86
N ALA A 298 -1.45 18.77 22.77
CA ALA A 298 -1.46 17.43 22.20
C ALA A 298 -1.64 17.45 20.69
N VAL A 299 -1.01 16.49 20.02
CA VAL A 299 -1.15 16.23 18.59
C VAL A 299 -1.35 14.74 18.37
N ILE A 300 -2.37 14.37 17.59
CA ILE A 300 -2.54 13.02 17.08
C ILE A 300 -2.16 13.03 15.60
N ALA A 301 -1.21 12.18 15.22
CA ALA A 301 -0.80 11.98 13.84
C ALA A 301 -1.13 10.55 13.40
N MET A 302 -1.72 10.39 12.23
CA MET A 302 -1.88 9.09 11.61
C MET A 302 -0.54 8.66 10.99
N GLN A 303 0.04 7.56 11.48
CA GLN A 303 1.34 7.06 11.00
C GLN A 303 1.22 6.11 9.79
N PHE A 304 0.00 5.63 9.49
CA PHE A 304 -0.34 4.78 8.35
C PHE A 304 -1.68 5.24 7.78
N GLU A 305 -2.04 4.71 6.63
CA GLU A 305 -3.41 4.81 6.15
C GLU A 305 -4.36 4.04 7.04
N ILE A 306 -5.59 4.55 7.11
CA ILE A 306 -6.67 4.01 7.92
C ILE A 306 -7.88 3.83 7.01
N THR A 307 -8.54 2.68 7.10
CA THR A 307 -9.76 2.43 6.32
C THR A 307 -10.88 3.38 6.73
N ASP A 308 -11.80 3.69 5.82
CA ASP A 308 -12.97 4.54 6.09
C ASP A 308 -13.75 4.09 7.33
N GLN A 309 -13.93 2.77 7.47
CA GLN A 309 -14.61 2.18 8.61
C GLN A 309 -13.82 2.44 9.90
N ALA A 310 -12.50 2.23 9.90
CA ALA A 310 -11.66 2.51 11.06
C ALA A 310 -11.62 4.02 11.39
N ALA A 311 -11.55 4.91 10.41
CA ALA A 311 -11.58 6.36 10.57
C ALA A 311 -12.89 6.87 11.18
N LEU A 312 -14.03 6.31 10.73
CA LEU A 312 -15.36 6.58 11.28
C LEU A 312 -15.45 6.12 12.75
N ILE A 313 -15.00 4.90 13.05
CA ILE A 313 -14.99 4.32 14.40
C ILE A 313 -14.08 5.12 15.32
N PHE A 314 -12.88 5.47 14.84
CA PHE A 314 -11.92 6.32 15.54
C PHE A 314 -12.57 7.65 15.92
N SER A 315 -13.05 8.41 14.93
CA SER A 315 -13.60 9.75 15.13
C SER A 315 -14.80 9.73 16.07
N ARG A 316 -15.73 8.79 15.90
CA ARG A 316 -16.90 8.70 16.79
C ARG A 316 -16.50 8.46 18.25
N ASN A 317 -15.65 7.47 18.51
CA ASN A 317 -15.33 7.06 19.89
C ASN A 317 -14.36 8.04 20.56
N PHE A 318 -13.38 8.56 19.82
CA PHE A 318 -12.41 9.53 20.31
C PHE A 318 -13.10 10.82 20.79
N TYR A 319 -13.89 11.47 19.92
CA TYR A 319 -14.56 12.73 20.26
C TYR A 319 -15.63 12.54 21.36
N SER A 320 -16.35 11.42 21.34
CA SER A 320 -17.32 11.10 22.40
C SER A 320 -16.64 10.94 23.76
N SER A 321 -15.47 10.28 23.80
CA SER A 321 -14.70 10.09 25.03
C SER A 321 -14.12 11.41 25.56
N LEU A 322 -13.59 12.26 24.68
CA LEU A 322 -13.13 13.61 25.03
C LEU A 322 -14.25 14.45 25.66
N LEU A 323 -15.45 14.47 25.05
CA LEU A 323 -16.62 15.16 25.60
C LEU A 323 -17.12 14.54 26.91
N GLY A 324 -16.83 13.25 27.13
CA GLY A 324 -17.04 12.56 28.40
C GLY A 324 -16.06 12.95 29.51
N GLY A 325 -15.13 13.88 29.24
CA GLY A 325 -14.11 14.34 30.18
C GLY A 325 -12.94 13.38 30.34
N TYR A 326 -12.72 12.48 29.39
CA TYR A 326 -11.58 11.58 29.43
C TYR A 326 -10.29 12.34 29.07
N PRO A 327 -9.16 12.04 29.73
CA PRO A 327 -7.85 12.46 29.22
C PRO A 327 -7.65 12.00 27.78
N VAL A 328 -6.93 12.79 26.98
CA VAL A 328 -6.75 12.55 25.54
C VAL A 328 -6.15 11.18 25.22
N ASP A 329 -5.25 10.69 26.05
CA ASP A 329 -4.64 9.37 25.92
C ASP A 329 -5.63 8.22 26.16
N SER A 330 -6.54 8.39 27.11
CA SER A 330 -7.57 7.42 27.44
C SER A 330 -8.66 7.44 26.38
N ALA A 331 -9.02 8.62 25.88
CA ALA A 331 -9.90 8.77 24.73
C ALA A 331 -9.32 8.09 23.49
N LEU A 332 -8.00 8.21 23.27
CA LEU A 332 -7.31 7.49 22.21
C LEU A 332 -7.35 5.97 22.44
N SER A 333 -7.05 5.47 23.64
CA SER A 333 -7.13 4.03 23.94
C SER A 333 -8.54 3.46 23.76
N GLU A 334 -9.60 4.20 24.09
CA GLU A 334 -10.99 3.82 23.81
C GLU A 334 -11.26 3.72 22.30
N ALA A 335 -10.75 4.67 21.52
CA ALA A 335 -10.84 4.62 20.07
C ALA A 335 -10.09 3.41 19.49
N ARG A 336 -8.86 3.14 19.96
CA ARG A 336 -8.06 1.96 19.56
C ARG A 336 -8.77 0.64 19.88
N MET A 337 -9.31 0.51 21.08
CA MET A 337 -10.11 -0.66 21.48
C MET A 337 -11.35 -0.83 20.60
N SER A 338 -12.00 0.27 20.23
CA SER A 338 -13.16 0.24 19.35
C SER A 338 -12.81 -0.22 17.93
N ILE A 339 -11.67 0.24 17.38
CA ILE A 339 -11.16 -0.24 16.09
C ILE A 339 -10.86 -1.74 16.17
N PHE A 340 -10.08 -2.17 17.18
CA PHE A 340 -9.69 -3.56 17.38
C PHE A 340 -10.90 -4.51 17.51
N THR A 341 -11.90 -4.14 18.30
CA THR A 341 -13.09 -4.98 18.53
C THR A 341 -14.08 -4.99 17.37
N SER A 342 -13.94 -4.07 16.41
CA SER A 342 -14.80 -3.99 15.22
C SER A 342 -14.36 -4.92 14.10
N GLY A 343 -13.30 -5.71 14.31
CA GLY A 343 -12.76 -6.62 13.30
C GLY A 343 -11.81 -5.93 12.31
N ASN A 344 -11.35 -4.72 12.64
CA ASN A 344 -10.22 -4.08 11.97
C ASN A 344 -8.94 -4.59 12.64
N ASP A 345 -8.02 -5.09 11.84
CA ASP A 345 -6.98 -6.02 12.30
C ASP A 345 -5.91 -5.32 13.17
N ILE A 346 -5.10 -4.49 12.55
CA ILE A 346 -3.92 -3.84 13.15
C ILE A 346 -3.95 -2.30 13.05
N GLU A 347 -4.96 -1.73 12.40
CA GLU A 347 -5.14 -0.29 12.17
C GLU A 347 -5.33 0.52 13.47
N TRP A 348 -5.62 -0.14 14.59
CA TRP A 348 -5.69 0.51 15.90
C TRP A 348 -4.33 1.10 16.33
N GLY A 349 -3.22 0.67 15.75
CA GLY A 349 -1.90 1.26 15.99
C GLY A 349 -1.64 2.54 15.19
N THR A 350 -2.43 2.83 14.15
CA THR A 350 -2.25 3.98 13.25
C THR A 350 -2.23 5.36 13.93
N PRO A 351 -3.18 5.71 14.81
CA PRO A 351 -3.17 7.01 15.47
C PRO A 351 -2.11 7.07 16.58
N VAL A 352 -1.12 7.96 16.43
CA VAL A 352 -0.02 8.19 17.40
C VAL A 352 -0.25 9.49 18.15
N LEU A 353 -0.13 9.47 19.49
CA LEU A 353 -0.29 10.65 20.33
C LEU A 353 1.05 11.20 20.82
N PHE A 354 1.32 12.45 20.46
CA PHE A 354 2.36 13.30 21.03
C PHE A 354 1.72 14.29 21.99
N THR A 355 2.22 14.38 23.22
CA THR A 355 1.61 15.26 24.23
C THR A 355 2.63 15.86 25.19
N ARG A 356 2.36 17.09 25.62
CA ARG A 356 3.02 17.78 26.74
C ARG A 356 2.10 17.96 27.94
N SER A 357 0.85 17.51 27.83
CA SER A 357 -0.13 17.56 28.91
C SER A 357 0.27 16.55 29.99
N ILE A 358 0.49 17.01 31.22
CA ILE A 358 0.96 16.16 32.32
C ILE A 358 -0.05 15.05 32.64
N ASP A 359 -1.32 15.43 32.75
CA ASP A 359 -2.44 14.57 33.14
C ASP A 359 -3.32 14.13 31.96
N GLY A 360 -2.99 14.57 30.74
CA GLY A 360 -3.77 14.35 29.53
C GLY A 360 -5.10 15.11 29.46
N LEU A 361 -5.45 15.95 30.43
CA LEU A 361 -6.69 16.72 30.42
C LEU A 361 -6.54 17.99 29.57
N LEU A 362 -7.14 17.98 28.39
CA LEU A 362 -7.10 19.11 27.46
C LEU A 362 -8.25 20.10 27.68
N PHE A 363 -9.41 19.60 28.11
CA PHE A 363 -10.64 20.35 28.23
C PHE A 363 -11.33 20.05 29.57
N GLU A 364 -11.80 21.11 30.22
CA GLU A 364 -12.76 21.03 31.31
C GLU A 364 -14.14 21.44 30.77
N ILE A 365 -15.10 20.53 30.79
CA ILE A 365 -16.46 20.77 30.28
C ILE A 365 -17.41 20.78 31.49
N PRO A 366 -17.79 21.97 32.01
CA PRO A 366 -18.64 22.07 33.19
C PRO A 366 -20.03 21.49 32.90
N ALA A 367 -20.37 20.40 33.61
CA ALA A 367 -21.56 19.56 33.41
C ALA A 367 -21.67 18.96 31.99
N GLY A 368 -20.74 18.08 31.62
CA GLY A 368 -20.95 17.17 30.49
C GLY A 368 -22.33 16.48 30.61
N PRO A 369 -23.10 16.34 29.51
CA PRO A 369 -24.47 15.82 29.60
C PRO A 369 -24.47 14.47 30.29
N ALA A 370 -25.17 14.40 31.43
CA ALA A 370 -25.40 13.16 32.15
C ALA A 370 -26.06 12.15 31.18
N GLY A 371 -25.31 11.12 30.78
CA GLY A 371 -25.83 10.08 29.89
C GLY A 371 -25.25 10.04 28.48
N LEU A 372 -24.09 10.63 28.19
CA LEU A 372 -23.24 10.06 27.13
C LEU A 372 -22.69 8.73 27.68
N PRO A 373 -23.15 7.55 27.21
CA PRO A 373 -22.51 6.31 27.62
C PRO A 373 -21.06 6.37 27.14
N ALA A 374 -20.11 6.23 28.08
CA ALA A 374 -18.87 5.55 27.73
C ALA A 374 -19.32 4.18 27.22
N THR A 375 -19.30 3.96 25.91
CA THR A 375 -19.71 2.70 25.29
C THR A 375 -18.67 1.62 25.55
N GLY A 376 -18.45 1.31 26.83
CA GLY A 376 -17.91 0.04 27.27
C GLY A 376 -19.01 -1.00 27.19
N ALA A 377 -18.92 -1.86 26.19
CA ALA A 377 -19.66 -3.13 26.05
C ALA A 377 -21.19 -3.06 26.19
N ALA A 378 -21.90 -2.91 25.06
CA ALA A 378 -23.25 -3.46 24.92
C ALA A 378 -23.60 -3.81 23.46
N ALA A 379 -23.68 -5.13 23.24
CA ALA A 379 -24.51 -5.84 22.27
C ALA A 379 -24.18 -5.73 20.77
N ALA A 380 -23.65 -6.85 20.26
CA ALA A 380 -24.06 -7.35 18.95
C ALA A 380 -25.57 -7.15 18.77
N ALA A 381 -25.95 -6.32 17.81
CA ALA A 381 -27.32 -6.25 17.35
C ALA A 381 -27.63 -7.56 16.62
N ALA A 382 -28.16 -8.53 17.37
CA ALA A 382 -28.86 -9.66 16.81
C ALA A 382 -30.08 -9.14 16.03
N ILE A 383 -30.16 -9.54 14.77
CA ILE A 383 -31.38 -9.52 13.94
C ILE A 383 -32.54 -10.08 14.79
N PRO A 384 -33.72 -9.43 14.84
CA PRO A 384 -34.79 -9.81 15.75
C PRO A 384 -35.32 -11.22 15.42
N LYS A 385 -35.17 -12.13 16.39
CA LYS A 385 -35.93 -13.38 16.45
C LYS A 385 -37.25 -13.12 17.18
N PRO A 386 -38.42 -13.44 16.60
CA PRO A 386 -39.70 -13.28 17.29
C PRO A 386 -39.83 -14.26 18.46
N ALA A 387 -40.27 -13.75 19.61
CA ALA A 387 -40.44 -14.51 20.84
C ALA A 387 -41.80 -15.22 20.91
N ALA A 388 -41.70 -16.54 21.04
CA ALA A 388 -42.37 -17.46 21.98
C ALA A 388 -43.89 -17.37 22.25
N GLY A 389 -44.57 -18.48 21.95
CA GLY A 389 -45.63 -19.05 22.79
C GLY A 389 -45.28 -20.50 23.16
N LYS A 390 -45.31 -20.85 24.46
CA LYS A 390 -44.91 -22.17 25.01
C LYS A 390 -46.12 -22.92 25.61
N ALA A 391 -46.24 -24.20 25.22
CA ALA A 391 -46.77 -25.39 25.93
C ALA A 391 -48.28 -25.44 26.31
N PRO A 392 -48.93 -26.63 26.44
CA PRO A 392 -48.42 -27.99 26.77
C PRO A 392 -48.78 -29.06 25.71
N GLY A 393 -48.13 -30.23 25.58
CA GLY A 393 -47.83 -31.25 26.59
C GLY A 393 -48.97 -32.27 26.63
N GLY A 394 -48.80 -33.45 26.04
CA GLY A 394 -49.77 -34.54 26.20
C GLY A 394 -49.68 -35.74 25.24
N ILE A 395 -49.04 -36.81 25.76
CA ILE A 395 -49.38 -38.24 25.62
C ILE A 395 -48.78 -39.06 24.45
N GLU A 396 -48.09 -40.10 24.93
CA GLU A 396 -47.47 -41.29 24.36
C GLU A 396 -48.30 -42.19 23.41
N LYS A 397 -47.53 -42.86 22.52
CA LYS A 397 -47.56 -44.27 22.08
C LYS A 397 -48.75 -44.80 21.25
N LEU A 398 -48.44 -45.27 20.03
CA LEU A 398 -48.36 -46.70 19.66
C LEU A 398 -47.71 -46.90 18.27
N PRO A 399 -47.10 -48.08 17.98
CA PRO A 399 -46.17 -48.32 16.88
C PRO A 399 -46.81 -49.14 15.73
N PRO A 400 -46.01 -49.76 14.84
CA PRO A 400 -45.88 -49.40 13.44
C PRO A 400 -46.77 -50.23 12.50
N THR A 401 -47.04 -49.74 11.30
CA THR A 401 -47.13 -50.59 10.09
C THR A 401 -47.01 -49.74 8.83
N ALA A 402 -46.25 -50.28 7.88
CA ALA A 402 -45.90 -49.68 6.60
C ALA A 402 -47.11 -49.48 5.68
N VAL A 403 -47.04 -48.49 4.76
CA VAL A 403 -47.11 -48.66 3.29
C VAL A 403 -47.07 -47.29 2.56
N ARG A 404 -46.04 -47.20 1.68
CA ARG A 404 -45.87 -46.55 0.36
C ARG A 404 -46.31 -45.10 0.05
N PRO A 405 -45.44 -44.34 -0.66
CA PRO A 405 -45.71 -42.98 -1.15
C PRO A 405 -46.48 -42.95 -2.49
N SER A 406 -47.28 -41.89 -2.67
CA SER A 406 -48.09 -41.57 -3.85
C SER A 406 -47.30 -40.93 -4.99
N ALA A 407 -47.73 -41.25 -6.22
CA ALA A 407 -47.09 -40.97 -7.49
C ALA A 407 -47.17 -39.52 -7.99
N LEU A 408 -46.08 -39.02 -8.59
CA LEU A 408 -46.09 -37.94 -9.58
C LEU A 408 -46.08 -38.54 -11.01
N LYS A 409 -46.92 -38.01 -11.90
CA LYS A 409 -47.08 -38.43 -13.29
C LYS A 409 -45.85 -38.06 -14.14
N ARG A 410 -45.34 -39.02 -14.92
CA ARG A 410 -44.25 -38.85 -15.90
C ARG A 410 -44.79 -38.31 -17.23
N ILE A 411 -44.09 -37.33 -17.82
CA ILE A 411 -44.33 -36.82 -19.17
C ILE A 411 -43.68 -37.79 -20.19
N PRO A 412 -44.37 -38.18 -21.27
CA PRO A 412 -43.87 -39.19 -22.20
C PRO A 412 -42.76 -38.66 -23.13
N ILE A 413 -41.76 -39.51 -23.35
CA ILE A 413 -40.48 -39.23 -24.04
C ILE A 413 -40.65 -38.68 -25.47
N TRP A 414 -41.75 -38.98 -26.17
CA TRP A 414 -41.98 -38.49 -27.53
C TRP A 414 -42.15 -36.96 -27.60
N MET A 415 -42.60 -36.29 -26.53
CA MET A 415 -42.65 -34.82 -26.47
C MET A 415 -41.25 -34.19 -26.49
N TRP A 416 -40.25 -34.85 -25.92
CA TRP A 416 -38.86 -34.39 -25.95
C TRP A 416 -38.23 -34.57 -27.34
N ILE A 417 -38.63 -35.62 -28.07
CA ILE A 417 -38.16 -35.88 -29.42
C ILE A 417 -38.72 -34.84 -30.41
N VAL A 418 -40.00 -34.46 -30.28
CA VAL A 418 -40.61 -33.41 -31.11
C VAL A 418 -39.96 -32.04 -30.85
N ALA A 419 -39.66 -31.73 -29.59
CA ALA A 419 -38.94 -30.49 -29.24
C ALA A 419 -37.52 -30.46 -29.83
N GLY A 420 -36.79 -31.58 -29.79
CA GLY A 420 -35.45 -31.68 -30.37
C GLY A 420 -35.42 -31.53 -31.90
N VAL A 421 -36.39 -32.11 -32.61
CA VAL A 421 -36.47 -32.01 -34.08
C VAL A 421 -36.80 -30.59 -34.55
N LEU A 422 -37.63 -29.84 -33.79
CA LEU A 422 -37.94 -28.44 -34.10
C LEU A 422 -36.74 -27.51 -33.91
N ILE A 423 -35.91 -27.78 -32.89
CA ILE A 423 -34.69 -27.01 -32.61
C ILE A 423 -33.63 -27.25 -33.70
N LEU A 424 -33.43 -28.50 -34.11
CA LEU A 424 -32.48 -28.84 -35.20
C LEU A 424 -32.93 -28.29 -36.56
N GLY A 425 -34.24 -28.25 -36.83
CA GLY A 425 -34.78 -27.62 -38.04
C GLY A 425 -34.53 -26.11 -38.10
N ALA A 426 -34.63 -25.40 -36.97
CA ALA A 426 -34.36 -23.97 -36.89
C ALA A 426 -32.87 -23.65 -37.12
N ILE A 427 -31.96 -24.50 -36.63
CA ILE A 427 -30.52 -24.37 -36.84
C ILE A 427 -30.14 -24.60 -38.31
N ALA A 428 -30.74 -25.59 -38.97
CA ALA A 428 -30.49 -25.87 -40.39
C ALA A 428 -30.97 -24.72 -41.31
N VAL A 429 -32.09 -24.06 -40.98
CA VAL A 429 -32.60 -22.90 -41.74
C VAL A 429 -31.70 -21.67 -41.55
N GLY A 430 -31.15 -21.46 -40.36
CA GLY A 430 -30.18 -20.39 -40.10
C GLY A 430 -28.89 -20.55 -40.91
N ILE A 431 -28.38 -21.78 -41.03
CA ILE A 431 -27.16 -22.08 -41.80
C ILE A 431 -27.41 -21.92 -43.32
N TYR A 432 -28.60 -22.30 -43.81
CA TYR A 432 -28.97 -22.15 -45.22
C TYR A 432 -29.14 -20.66 -45.63
N LEU A 433 -29.70 -19.83 -44.75
CA LEU A 433 -29.84 -18.39 -44.99
C LEU A 433 -28.52 -17.62 -44.90
N SER A 434 -27.52 -18.15 -44.17
CA SER A 434 -26.19 -17.54 -44.05
C SER A 434 -25.24 -17.84 -45.23
N SER A 435 -25.57 -18.79 -46.10
CA SER A 435 -24.64 -19.33 -47.12
C SER A 435 -25.00 -18.95 -48.57
N SER A 436 -25.96 -18.05 -48.78
CA SER A 436 -26.38 -17.62 -50.12
C SER A 436 -26.08 -16.12 -50.35
N THR A 437 -24.84 -15.81 -50.72
CA THR A 437 -24.45 -14.52 -51.32
C THR A 437 -24.65 -14.56 -52.85
N PRO A 438 -25.38 -13.60 -53.46
CA PRO A 438 -25.44 -13.48 -54.91
C PRO A 438 -24.18 -12.77 -55.48
N PRO A 439 -23.81 -13.01 -56.76
CA PRO A 439 -22.58 -12.49 -57.33
C PRO A 439 -22.69 -11.00 -57.72
N ALA A 440 -21.54 -10.33 -57.67
CA ALA A 440 -21.34 -8.92 -58.00
C ALA A 440 -21.66 -8.59 -59.47
N GLY A 441 -22.34 -7.46 -59.68
CA GLY A 441 -22.43 -6.74 -60.95
C GLY A 441 -21.41 -5.59 -61.03
N PRO A 442 -21.11 -5.08 -62.24
CA PRO A 442 -19.86 -4.36 -62.50
C PRO A 442 -19.88 -2.88 -62.10
N GLU A 443 -18.67 -2.38 -61.91
CA GLU A 443 -18.25 -1.02 -61.56
C GLU A 443 -18.93 0.10 -62.38
N GLU A 444 -19.32 1.16 -61.68
CA GLU A 444 -19.57 2.47 -62.28
C GLU A 444 -18.91 3.56 -61.44
N GLN A 445 -18.06 4.35 -62.10
CA GLN A 445 -17.27 5.45 -61.56
C GLN A 445 -18.14 6.63 -61.14
N ALA A 446 -17.93 7.21 -59.95
CA ALA A 446 -18.32 8.60 -59.68
C ALA A 446 -17.57 9.23 -58.49
N VAL A 447 -16.66 10.14 -58.86
CA VAL A 447 -16.24 11.40 -58.22
C VAL A 447 -17.16 11.97 -57.13
N VAL A 448 -16.64 12.25 -55.92
CA VAL A 448 -17.10 13.33 -54.99
C VAL A 448 -15.93 13.73 -54.06
N GLN A 449 -15.20 14.82 -54.34
CA GLN A 449 -15.24 16.16 -53.72
C GLN A 449 -14.65 16.33 -52.30
N SER A 450 -13.57 17.12 -52.24
CA SER A 450 -12.99 17.73 -51.04
C SER A 450 -13.86 18.88 -50.50
N PRO A 451 -13.85 19.17 -49.18
CA PRO A 451 -14.49 20.36 -48.63
C PRO A 451 -13.54 21.60 -48.65
N PRO A 452 -14.09 22.82 -48.54
CA PRO A 452 -13.52 24.01 -49.16
C PRO A 452 -12.65 24.87 -48.24
N THR A 453 -11.72 25.58 -48.88
CA THR A 453 -11.02 26.77 -48.41
C THR A 453 -12.00 27.94 -48.21
N THR A 454 -11.83 28.71 -47.13
CA THR A 454 -12.42 30.06 -47.01
C THR A 454 -11.34 31.08 -46.61
N THR A 455 -10.97 31.88 -47.60
CA THR A 455 -10.68 33.33 -47.64
C THR A 455 -10.09 34.05 -46.41
N GLU A 456 -8.82 34.43 -46.56
CA GLU A 456 -8.25 35.80 -46.48
C GLU A 456 -9.03 36.90 -45.70
N VAL A 457 -8.39 37.43 -44.66
CA VAL A 457 -8.54 38.82 -44.21
C VAL A 457 -7.15 39.45 -44.11
N THR A 458 -6.98 40.53 -44.86
CA THR A 458 -5.82 41.40 -44.96
C THR A 458 -5.77 42.40 -43.79
N GLY A 459 -4.57 42.81 -43.37
CA GLY A 459 -4.37 44.14 -42.81
C GLY A 459 -3.31 44.32 -41.73
N MET A 460 -2.28 45.09 -42.10
CA MET A 460 -1.58 46.11 -41.27
C MET A 460 -0.31 45.70 -40.48
N PRO A 461 0.59 46.67 -40.19
CA PRO A 461 1.95 46.63 -40.73
C PRO A 461 3.06 46.61 -39.66
N GLU A 462 4.28 46.35 -40.13
CA GLU A 462 5.56 46.56 -39.44
C GLU A 462 5.74 48.04 -39.01
N PRO A 463 6.53 48.33 -37.95
CA PRO A 463 7.94 48.65 -38.24
C PRO A 463 8.98 48.38 -37.13
N THR A 464 10.24 48.41 -37.59
CA THR A 464 11.46 49.04 -37.01
C THR A 464 12.50 48.26 -36.19
N GLU A 465 13.75 48.51 -36.60
CA GLU A 465 15.09 48.07 -36.21
C GLU A 465 15.52 48.30 -34.73
N PRO A 466 16.64 47.68 -34.28
CA PRO A 466 17.11 47.74 -32.89
C PRO A 466 18.06 48.91 -32.60
N ILE A 467 17.99 49.42 -31.36
CA ILE A 467 18.89 50.43 -30.78
C ILE A 467 19.89 49.77 -29.81
N THR A 468 21.08 50.39 -29.80
CA THR A 468 22.37 50.16 -29.15
C THR A 468 22.45 49.96 -27.62
N SER A 469 23.53 49.27 -27.23
CA SER A 469 24.35 49.23 -25.97
C SER A 469 24.24 50.43 -24.99
N PRO A 470 24.58 50.29 -23.69
CA PRO A 470 25.99 50.14 -23.27
C PRO A 470 26.30 49.23 -22.04
N GLU A 471 27.59 48.93 -21.95
CA GLU A 471 28.45 48.39 -20.87
C GLU A 471 28.20 49.00 -19.46
N PRO A 472 28.70 48.35 -18.37
CA PRO A 472 30.04 48.74 -17.86
C PRO A 472 30.91 47.63 -17.20
N THR A 473 32.18 47.61 -17.59
CA THR A 473 33.41 47.76 -16.74
C THR A 473 33.73 46.78 -15.59
N GLU A 474 34.65 45.87 -15.90
CA GLU A 474 35.90 45.46 -15.23
C GLU A 474 36.20 45.89 -13.76
N PHE A 475 36.47 44.91 -12.87
CA PHE A 475 37.42 45.02 -11.75
C PHE A 475 38.14 43.68 -11.49
N ALA A 476 39.41 43.81 -11.10
CA ALA A 476 40.49 42.84 -11.17
C ALA A 476 40.47 41.68 -10.15
N GLU A 477 40.95 40.51 -10.60
CA GLU A 477 41.41 39.40 -9.77
C GLU A 477 42.92 39.49 -9.49
N LEU A 478 43.32 39.08 -8.28
CA LEU A 478 44.68 38.70 -7.91
C LEU A 478 44.65 37.30 -7.28
N GLY A 479 45.13 36.31 -8.02
CA GLY A 479 46.09 35.30 -7.55
C GLY A 479 45.57 34.06 -6.80
N GLY A 480 45.74 32.89 -7.42
CA GLY A 480 45.79 31.58 -6.74
C GLY A 480 46.00 30.42 -7.72
N PRO A 481 46.99 29.53 -7.55
CA PRO A 481 47.53 28.71 -8.64
C PRO A 481 46.91 27.30 -8.81
N THR A 482 46.80 26.91 -10.08
CA THR A 482 47.27 25.67 -10.73
C THR A 482 47.17 24.33 -9.99
N LEU A 483 46.52 23.33 -10.60
CA LEU A 483 47.08 21.99 -10.87
C LEU A 483 46.28 21.23 -11.98
N THR A 484 46.84 21.22 -13.19
CA THR A 484 47.05 20.10 -14.15
C THR A 484 45.97 19.04 -14.47
N HIS A 485 45.62 18.97 -15.78
CA HIS A 485 45.00 17.85 -16.52
C HIS A 485 45.98 16.69 -16.84
N PRO A 486 45.48 15.52 -17.32
CA PRO A 486 45.52 15.21 -18.78
C PRO A 486 44.34 14.31 -19.28
N PRO A 487 44.27 13.90 -20.56
CA PRO A 487 44.31 14.69 -21.80
C PRO A 487 43.11 14.43 -22.76
N GLN A 488 43.03 15.31 -23.76
CA GLN A 488 42.05 15.46 -24.84
C GLN A 488 41.86 14.27 -25.80
N ALA A 489 40.63 14.13 -26.29
CA ALA A 489 40.26 13.41 -27.51
C ALA A 489 40.56 14.25 -28.77
N THR A 490 41.16 13.60 -29.78
CA THR A 490 41.48 14.20 -31.09
C THR A 490 40.38 13.87 -32.09
N GLN A 491 39.75 14.90 -32.68
CA GLN A 491 38.95 14.77 -33.90
C GLN A 491 39.84 14.63 -35.14
N ALA A 492 39.48 13.74 -36.06
CA ALA A 492 39.96 13.78 -37.43
C ALA A 492 38.84 13.37 -38.43
N ALA A 493 38.44 14.38 -39.21
CA ALA A 493 38.03 14.43 -40.61
C ALA A 493 37.27 13.26 -41.29
N GLN A 494 36.17 13.67 -41.94
CA GLN A 494 35.39 12.97 -42.95
C GLN A 494 36.19 12.68 -44.23
N GLY A 495 35.97 11.50 -44.81
CA GLY A 495 36.40 11.12 -46.15
C GLY A 495 35.39 10.18 -46.81
N THR A 496 34.73 10.67 -47.85
CA THR A 496 33.75 9.99 -48.71
C THR A 496 34.41 8.95 -49.60
N LEU A 497 33.89 7.72 -49.71
CA LEU A 497 34.06 6.86 -50.90
C LEU A 497 32.84 5.94 -51.14
N THR A 498 32.35 5.99 -52.38
CA THR A 498 31.35 5.15 -53.04
C THR A 498 31.86 3.73 -53.39
N PRO A 499 30.98 2.78 -53.78
CA PRO A 499 31.14 1.35 -53.53
C PRO A 499 31.78 0.57 -54.68
N VAL A 500 32.45 -0.54 -54.36
CA VAL A 500 32.86 -1.57 -55.33
C VAL A 500 32.76 -2.98 -54.72
N GLY A 501 31.97 -3.84 -55.38
CA GLY A 501 32.34 -5.23 -55.66
C GLY A 501 32.09 -6.27 -54.58
N GLN A 502 30.90 -6.89 -54.64
CA GLN A 502 30.58 -8.18 -54.03
C GLN A 502 31.44 -9.32 -54.63
N PRO A 503 32.09 -10.17 -53.81
CA PRO A 503 32.46 -11.53 -54.22
C PRO A 503 31.44 -12.54 -53.72
N ALA A 504 31.27 -13.57 -54.53
CA ALA A 504 30.24 -14.60 -54.46
C ALA A 504 30.19 -15.38 -53.14
N ALA A 505 28.96 -15.76 -52.79
CA ALA A 505 28.62 -16.65 -51.71
C ALA A 505 29.35 -17.99 -51.83
N THR A 506 30.20 -18.28 -50.85
CA THR A 506 30.58 -19.65 -50.52
C THR A 506 29.41 -20.26 -49.75
N GLU A 507 28.78 -21.28 -50.33
CA GLU A 507 27.75 -22.09 -49.68
C GLU A 507 28.29 -22.62 -48.34
N ALA A 508 27.73 -22.07 -47.25
CA ALA A 508 27.85 -22.65 -45.93
C ALA A 508 27.02 -23.94 -45.90
N PRO A 509 27.51 -25.00 -45.23
CA PRO A 509 26.85 -26.29 -45.19
C PRO A 509 25.47 -26.21 -44.52
N ALA A 510 24.56 -27.05 -45.03
CA ALA A 510 23.12 -27.11 -44.75
C ALA A 510 22.72 -26.97 -43.26
N GLU A 511 21.60 -26.25 -43.07
CA GLU A 511 20.90 -25.90 -41.83
C GLU A 511 20.75 -27.05 -40.81
N LEU A 512 21.22 -26.81 -39.57
CA LEU A 512 20.47 -27.26 -38.39
C LEU A 512 19.30 -26.29 -38.22
N GLY A 513 18.07 -26.82 -38.27
CA GLY A 513 16.84 -26.05 -38.44
C GLY A 513 16.66 -24.89 -37.44
N SER A 514 16.24 -23.74 -37.96
CA SER A 514 15.92 -22.57 -37.14
C SER A 514 14.69 -22.84 -36.26
N LEU A 515 14.86 -22.78 -34.94
CA LEU A 515 13.74 -22.76 -33.99
C LEU A 515 12.74 -21.65 -34.35
N PRO A 516 11.41 -21.92 -34.39
CA PRO A 516 10.38 -20.92 -34.68
C PRO A 516 10.35 -19.83 -33.60
N ALA A 517 10.04 -18.59 -33.99
CA ALA A 517 10.00 -17.45 -33.06
C ALA A 517 8.85 -17.54 -32.03
N THR A 518 7.78 -18.23 -32.40
CA THR A 518 6.62 -18.48 -31.54
C THR A 518 6.15 -19.91 -31.78
N ILE A 519 5.74 -20.57 -30.72
CA ILE A 519 5.07 -21.88 -30.77
C ILE A 519 3.74 -21.80 -30.03
N GLU A 520 2.88 -22.76 -30.32
CA GLU A 520 1.67 -23.02 -29.56
C GLU A 520 1.80 -24.44 -29.01
N ASP A 521 1.54 -24.64 -27.73
CA ASP A 521 1.58 -25.98 -27.15
C ASP A 521 0.24 -26.72 -27.23
N ASP A 522 0.19 -27.93 -26.67
CA ASP A 522 -0.97 -28.81 -26.78
C ASP A 522 -2.23 -28.29 -26.06
N GLN A 523 -2.07 -27.28 -25.19
CA GLN A 523 -3.16 -26.57 -24.52
C GLN A 523 -3.52 -25.26 -25.22
N GLY A 524 -2.92 -24.94 -26.37
CA GLY A 524 -3.22 -23.74 -27.14
C GLY A 524 -2.57 -22.46 -26.63
N ILE A 525 -1.54 -22.53 -25.78
CA ILE A 525 -0.86 -21.32 -25.28
C ILE A 525 0.31 -20.95 -26.17
N SER A 526 0.36 -19.66 -26.49
CA SER A 526 1.43 -19.06 -27.27
C SER A 526 2.67 -18.84 -26.42
N MET A 527 3.81 -19.42 -26.83
CA MET A 527 5.11 -19.20 -26.22
C MET A 527 6.08 -18.55 -27.20
N VAL A 528 6.94 -17.67 -26.69
CA VAL A 528 7.92 -16.87 -27.42
C VAL A 528 9.32 -17.43 -27.22
N LEU A 529 10.11 -17.52 -28.29
CA LEU A 529 11.51 -17.96 -28.23
C LEU A 529 12.41 -16.83 -27.70
N VAL A 530 13.07 -17.08 -26.58
CA VAL A 530 14.21 -16.27 -26.10
C VAL A 530 15.49 -16.98 -26.52
N ARG A 531 16.26 -16.31 -27.40
CA ARG A 531 17.45 -16.89 -28.01
C ARG A 531 18.60 -17.05 -27.01
N ALA A 532 19.36 -18.13 -27.17
CA ALA A 532 20.58 -18.38 -26.43
C ALA A 532 21.56 -17.20 -26.54
N GLY A 533 22.32 -16.95 -25.48
CA GLY A 533 23.38 -15.96 -25.48
C GLY A 533 23.53 -15.19 -24.17
N PRO A 534 24.58 -14.35 -24.09
CA PRO A 534 24.84 -13.50 -22.95
C PRO A 534 23.81 -12.36 -22.85
N PHE A 535 23.46 -11.97 -21.63
CA PHE A 535 22.74 -10.73 -21.33
C PHE A 535 23.27 -10.12 -20.02
N LEU A 536 23.01 -8.83 -19.82
CA LEU A 536 23.32 -8.16 -18.56
C LEU A 536 22.22 -8.46 -17.54
N HIS A 537 22.59 -9.12 -16.45
CA HIS A 537 21.71 -9.51 -15.35
C HIS A 537 21.99 -8.62 -14.14
N GLY A 538 20.93 -8.15 -13.46
CA GLY A 538 21.05 -7.26 -12.30
C GLY A 538 21.33 -5.79 -12.65
N ASN A 539 21.55 -4.98 -11.62
CA ASN A 539 21.64 -3.51 -11.74
C ASN A 539 22.56 -2.91 -10.66
N GLU A 540 23.66 -2.26 -11.08
CA GLU A 540 24.61 -1.58 -10.16
C GLU A 540 24.00 -0.43 -9.35
N MET A 541 22.90 0.14 -9.85
CA MET A 541 22.24 1.31 -9.26
C MET A 541 20.87 0.94 -8.66
N GLY A 542 20.51 -0.35 -8.68
CA GLY A 542 19.27 -0.87 -8.10
C GLY A 542 19.39 -1.12 -6.60
N GLU A 543 18.40 -1.82 -6.04
CA GLU A 543 18.43 -2.26 -4.64
C GLU A 543 19.63 -3.18 -4.36
N PRO A 544 20.08 -3.30 -3.09
CA PRO A 544 21.27 -4.07 -2.75
C PRO A 544 21.27 -5.53 -3.23
N ASP A 545 20.11 -6.16 -3.39
CA ASP A 545 19.95 -7.53 -3.88
C ASP A 545 19.79 -7.63 -5.41
N GLU A 546 19.74 -6.50 -6.12
CA GLU A 546 19.88 -6.41 -7.57
C GLU A 546 21.37 -6.32 -7.99
N ASN A 547 22.27 -6.15 -7.03
CA ASN A 547 23.70 -5.94 -7.21
C ASN A 547 24.53 -7.22 -6.97
N PRO A 548 25.69 -7.40 -7.65
CA PRO A 548 26.20 -6.61 -8.77
C PRO A 548 25.53 -6.97 -10.10
N SER A 549 25.61 -6.06 -11.06
CA SER A 549 25.30 -6.39 -12.45
C SER A 549 26.41 -7.25 -13.05
N GLN A 550 26.03 -8.28 -13.82
CA GLN A 550 27.01 -9.17 -14.45
C GLN A 550 26.46 -9.86 -15.68
N ILE A 551 27.35 -10.39 -16.52
CA ILE A 551 26.96 -11.13 -17.72
C ILE A 551 26.59 -12.56 -17.35
N VAL A 552 25.34 -12.94 -17.64
CA VAL A 552 24.82 -14.30 -17.54
C VAL A 552 24.55 -14.85 -18.94
N VAL A 553 24.86 -16.13 -19.17
CA VAL A 553 24.63 -16.83 -20.45
C VAL A 553 23.51 -17.83 -20.26
N LEU A 554 22.46 -17.71 -21.09
CA LEU A 554 21.34 -18.65 -21.11
C LEU A 554 21.26 -19.39 -22.44
N ASP A 555 20.79 -20.63 -22.41
CA ASP A 555 20.42 -21.41 -23.60
C ASP A 555 19.13 -20.88 -24.25
N ASP A 556 18.76 -21.46 -25.40
CA ASP A 556 17.47 -21.18 -26.03
C ASP A 556 16.35 -21.73 -25.12
N PHE A 557 15.30 -20.96 -24.88
CA PHE A 557 14.09 -21.41 -24.20
C PHE A 557 12.86 -20.70 -24.77
N TYR A 558 11.71 -21.35 -24.64
CA TYR A 558 10.42 -20.73 -24.87
C TYR A 558 9.82 -20.29 -23.55
N ILE A 559 9.22 -19.10 -23.52
CA ILE A 559 8.47 -18.57 -22.37
C ILE A 559 7.05 -18.23 -22.80
N ASP A 560 6.06 -18.48 -21.94
CA ASP A 560 4.69 -18.08 -22.19
C ASP A 560 4.62 -16.58 -22.51
N ARG A 561 3.86 -16.24 -23.56
CA ARG A 561 3.75 -14.86 -24.02
C ARG A 561 3.08 -13.95 -22.98
N THR A 562 2.18 -14.50 -22.18
CA THR A 562 1.44 -13.82 -21.11
C THR A 562 1.48 -14.67 -19.84
N GLU A 563 0.95 -14.16 -18.73
CA GLU A 563 0.71 -14.95 -17.52
C GLU A 563 -0.32 -16.06 -17.77
N VAL A 564 -0.29 -17.09 -16.92
CA VAL A 564 -1.26 -18.18 -16.95
C VAL A 564 -2.66 -17.65 -16.62
N THR A 565 -3.63 -17.91 -17.49
CA THR A 565 -5.00 -17.45 -17.28
C THR A 565 -5.82 -18.36 -16.37
N ASN A 566 -6.89 -17.83 -15.78
CA ASN A 566 -7.87 -18.60 -15.02
C ASN A 566 -8.41 -19.79 -15.79
N ALA A 567 -8.78 -19.63 -17.07
CA ALA A 567 -9.31 -20.73 -17.88
C ALA A 567 -8.26 -21.84 -18.10
N SER A 568 -7.01 -21.45 -18.33
CA SER A 568 -5.93 -22.41 -18.54
C SER A 568 -5.64 -23.19 -17.27
N PHE A 569 -5.56 -22.49 -16.12
CA PHE A 569 -5.38 -23.14 -14.82
C PHE A 569 -6.58 -24.04 -14.44
N ALA A 570 -7.81 -23.60 -14.74
CA ALA A 570 -9.01 -24.39 -14.52
C ALA A 570 -8.97 -25.72 -15.30
N ALA A 571 -8.43 -25.77 -16.51
CA ALA A 571 -8.26 -27.01 -17.26
C ALA A 571 -7.34 -28.01 -16.53
N CYS A 572 -6.27 -27.54 -15.86
CA CYS A 572 -5.42 -28.38 -15.02
C CYS A 572 -6.15 -28.90 -13.77
N VAL A 573 -6.97 -28.06 -13.15
CA VAL A 573 -7.80 -28.45 -12.00
C VAL A 573 -8.86 -29.49 -12.40
N GLU A 574 -9.51 -29.30 -13.55
CA GLU A 574 -10.49 -30.26 -14.11
C GLU A 574 -9.84 -31.59 -14.48
N ALA A 575 -8.60 -31.58 -14.97
CA ALA A 575 -7.80 -32.77 -15.22
C ALA A 575 -7.34 -33.49 -13.93
N GLY A 576 -7.53 -32.86 -12.75
CA GLY A 576 -7.10 -33.39 -11.46
C GLY A 576 -5.59 -33.32 -11.22
N ALA A 577 -4.87 -32.53 -12.03
CA ALA A 577 -3.43 -32.34 -11.92
C ALA A 577 -3.05 -31.16 -11.02
N CYS A 578 -3.93 -30.15 -10.91
CA CYS A 578 -3.74 -28.98 -10.05
C CYS A 578 -4.81 -28.90 -8.95
N SER A 579 -4.43 -28.35 -7.79
CA SER A 579 -5.39 -27.89 -6.79
C SER A 579 -5.99 -26.54 -7.22
N PRO A 580 -7.26 -26.23 -6.91
CA PRO A 580 -7.82 -24.90 -7.15
C PRO A 580 -7.08 -23.84 -6.33
N PRO A 581 -7.16 -22.55 -6.73
CA PRO A 581 -6.60 -21.44 -5.96
C PRO A 581 -7.15 -21.37 -4.53
N ASP A 582 -6.38 -20.78 -3.62
CA ASP A 582 -6.73 -20.68 -2.19
C ASP A 582 -7.95 -19.77 -1.94
N ASP A 583 -8.14 -18.76 -2.81
CA ASP A 583 -9.33 -17.92 -2.87
C ASP A 583 -9.83 -17.82 -4.33
N LEU A 584 -11.14 -17.74 -4.49
CA LEU A 584 -11.80 -17.71 -5.80
C LEU A 584 -12.23 -16.30 -6.21
N SER A 585 -11.88 -15.28 -5.42
CA SER A 585 -12.15 -13.86 -5.67
C SER A 585 -10.89 -13.11 -6.12
N SER A 586 -11.07 -11.94 -6.73
CA SER A 586 -10.04 -10.91 -6.87
C SER A 586 -10.30 -9.76 -5.89
N TYR A 587 -9.52 -8.69 -5.95
CA TYR A 587 -9.68 -7.56 -5.03
C TYR A 587 -11.08 -6.93 -5.11
N THR A 588 -11.60 -6.71 -6.31
CA THR A 588 -12.90 -6.06 -6.55
C THR A 588 -14.02 -7.02 -6.96
N HIS A 589 -13.70 -8.30 -7.18
CA HIS A 589 -14.66 -9.27 -7.70
C HIS A 589 -14.80 -10.49 -6.78
N PRO A 590 -15.94 -10.66 -6.08
CA PRO A 590 -16.16 -11.79 -5.17
C PRO A 590 -16.31 -13.15 -5.87
N SER A 591 -16.34 -13.16 -7.21
CA SER A 591 -16.41 -14.33 -8.06
C SER A 591 -15.49 -14.07 -9.25
N TYR A 592 -14.32 -14.70 -9.22
CA TYR A 592 -13.24 -14.50 -10.19
C TYR A 592 -12.83 -15.84 -10.81
N PHE A 593 -12.25 -16.75 -10.03
CA PHE A 593 -11.86 -18.07 -10.53
C PHE A 593 -13.10 -18.97 -10.74
N GLY A 594 -13.25 -19.47 -11.98
CA GLY A 594 -14.41 -20.27 -12.39
C GLY A 594 -15.61 -19.45 -12.91
N ASP A 595 -15.51 -18.12 -12.91
CA ASP A 595 -16.48 -17.26 -13.58
C ASP A 595 -16.04 -16.98 -15.03
N PRO A 596 -16.84 -17.34 -16.05
CA PRO A 596 -16.44 -17.18 -17.45
C PRO A 596 -16.04 -15.77 -17.87
N ARG A 597 -16.45 -14.73 -17.12
CA ARG A 597 -16.10 -13.33 -17.39
C ARG A 597 -14.62 -13.03 -17.17
N TYR A 598 -13.95 -13.82 -16.34
CA TYR A 598 -12.55 -13.63 -15.97
C TYR A 598 -11.64 -14.75 -16.49
N ASN A 599 -12.12 -15.53 -17.46
CA ASN A 599 -11.37 -16.65 -18.03
C ASN A 599 -9.99 -16.24 -18.58
N ASP A 600 -9.89 -15.04 -19.13
CA ASP A 600 -8.67 -14.52 -19.77
C ASP A 600 -7.86 -13.59 -18.84
N TYR A 601 -8.17 -13.56 -17.55
CA TYR A 601 -7.41 -12.83 -16.53
C TYR A 601 -6.38 -13.76 -15.88
N PRO A 602 -5.28 -13.24 -15.30
CA PRO A 602 -4.23 -14.08 -14.70
C PRO A 602 -4.78 -14.88 -13.52
N VAL A 603 -4.39 -16.15 -13.39
CA VAL A 603 -4.69 -16.89 -12.18
C VAL A 603 -3.89 -16.30 -11.01
N ILE A 604 -4.59 -16.03 -9.90
CA ILE A 604 -4.04 -15.48 -8.65
C ILE A 604 -4.42 -16.39 -7.48
N TYR A 605 -3.88 -16.14 -6.29
CA TYR A 605 -4.04 -17.03 -5.13
C TYR A 605 -3.54 -18.46 -5.39
N VAL A 606 -2.46 -18.56 -6.16
CA VAL A 606 -1.73 -19.81 -6.41
C VAL A 606 -0.38 -19.78 -5.72
N ASN A 607 -0.10 -20.79 -4.90
CA ASN A 607 1.20 -20.94 -4.27
C ASN A 607 2.23 -21.51 -5.27
N TRP A 608 3.50 -21.50 -4.86
CA TRP A 608 4.61 -21.91 -5.74
C TRP A 608 4.49 -23.37 -6.22
N GLU A 609 4.06 -24.28 -5.33
CA GLU A 609 3.88 -25.70 -5.68
C GLU A 609 2.77 -25.90 -6.72
N ALA A 610 1.66 -25.15 -6.61
CA ALA A 610 0.57 -25.20 -7.58
C ALA A 610 0.99 -24.62 -8.93
N ALA A 611 1.75 -23.52 -8.93
CA ALA A 611 2.31 -22.91 -10.13
C ALA A 611 3.29 -23.87 -10.85
N GLN A 612 4.20 -24.49 -10.10
CA GLN A 612 5.11 -25.53 -10.59
C GLN A 612 4.33 -26.73 -11.17
N ALA A 613 3.35 -27.26 -10.43
CA ALA A 613 2.55 -28.41 -10.87
C ALA A 613 1.82 -28.15 -12.18
N TYR A 614 1.29 -26.93 -12.37
CA TYR A 614 0.67 -26.52 -13.63
C TYR A 614 1.67 -26.52 -14.79
N CYS A 615 2.84 -25.92 -14.60
CA CYS A 615 3.85 -25.90 -15.66
C CYS A 615 4.33 -27.33 -16.01
N GLU A 616 4.54 -28.18 -15.00
CA GLU A 616 4.91 -29.59 -15.19
C GLU A 616 3.83 -30.39 -15.92
N TRP A 617 2.55 -30.15 -15.60
CA TRP A 617 1.41 -30.78 -16.27
C TRP A 617 1.38 -30.48 -17.78
N ARG A 618 1.88 -29.31 -18.19
CA ARG A 618 2.00 -28.88 -19.60
C ARG A 618 3.34 -29.25 -20.24
N GLY A 619 4.16 -30.04 -19.56
CA GLY A 619 5.50 -30.42 -20.03
C GLY A 619 6.51 -29.26 -20.03
N GLY A 620 6.25 -28.21 -19.25
CA GLY A 620 7.16 -27.09 -19.00
C GLY A 620 7.64 -27.07 -17.55
N ARG A 621 8.10 -25.89 -17.11
CA ARG A 621 8.51 -25.58 -15.73
C ARG A 621 8.36 -24.09 -15.46
N LEU A 622 8.52 -23.65 -14.21
CA LEU A 622 8.70 -22.22 -13.91
C LEU A 622 10.01 -21.69 -14.52
N PRO A 623 10.06 -20.42 -14.95
CA PRO A 623 11.30 -19.78 -15.40
C PRO A 623 12.31 -19.73 -14.27
N THR A 624 13.59 -19.84 -14.57
CA THR A 624 14.58 -19.30 -13.61
C THR A 624 14.46 -17.78 -13.58
N GLU A 625 14.92 -17.17 -12.50
CA GLU A 625 14.94 -15.72 -12.40
C GLU A 625 15.72 -15.06 -13.55
N ALA A 626 16.87 -15.64 -13.92
CA ALA A 626 17.66 -15.13 -15.03
C ALA A 626 16.93 -15.27 -16.38
N GLU A 627 16.20 -16.37 -16.60
CA GLU A 627 15.35 -16.54 -17.79
C GLU A 627 14.25 -15.49 -17.84
N TRP A 628 13.58 -15.25 -16.71
CA TRP A 628 12.54 -14.23 -16.60
C TRP A 628 13.09 -12.84 -16.92
N GLU A 629 14.23 -12.46 -16.31
CA GLU A 629 14.83 -11.15 -16.52
C GLU A 629 15.30 -10.96 -17.97
N LYS A 630 15.93 -11.98 -18.56
CA LYS A 630 16.34 -11.91 -19.98
C LYS A 630 15.12 -11.74 -20.89
N ALA A 631 14.05 -12.48 -20.64
CA ALA A 631 12.81 -12.38 -21.40
C ALA A 631 12.17 -10.98 -21.32
N ALA A 632 12.32 -10.29 -20.18
CA ALA A 632 11.84 -8.93 -19.97
C ALA A 632 12.79 -7.85 -20.57
N ARG A 633 14.11 -8.03 -20.43
CA ARG A 633 15.13 -6.99 -20.66
C ARG A 633 15.69 -6.96 -22.08
N GLY A 634 15.97 -8.11 -22.67
CA GLY A 634 16.88 -8.17 -23.83
C GLY A 634 18.35 -7.95 -23.43
N ASN A 635 19.10 -7.20 -24.25
CA ASN A 635 20.56 -7.09 -24.16
C ASN A 635 21.07 -5.68 -23.77
N ASP A 636 20.20 -4.80 -23.25
CA ASP A 636 20.54 -3.44 -22.84
C ASP A 636 20.13 -3.14 -21.39
N GLU A 637 20.34 -1.89 -20.93
CA GLU A 637 20.11 -1.45 -19.54
C GLU A 637 18.74 -0.80 -19.31
N ARG A 638 17.71 -1.15 -20.11
CA ARG A 638 16.37 -0.59 -19.94
C ARG A 638 15.76 -0.85 -18.55
N THR A 639 14.99 0.10 -18.06
CA THR A 639 14.29 0.02 -16.77
C THR A 639 13.04 -0.87 -16.81
N TYR A 640 12.25 -0.78 -17.89
CA TYR A 640 11.01 -1.53 -18.11
C TYR A 640 11.08 -2.35 -19.41
N PRO A 641 10.22 -3.36 -19.63
CA PRO A 641 10.28 -4.20 -20.83
C PRO A 641 10.28 -3.41 -22.15
N TRP A 642 9.50 -2.34 -22.20
CA TRP A 642 9.38 -1.43 -23.35
C TRP A 642 10.47 -0.35 -23.44
N GLY A 643 11.32 -0.20 -22.42
CA GLY A 643 12.32 0.88 -22.35
C GLY A 643 12.21 1.70 -21.06
N GLU A 644 12.09 3.02 -21.21
CA GLU A 644 12.02 3.96 -20.09
C GLU A 644 10.62 4.58 -19.96
N GLY A 645 10.30 5.05 -18.75
CA GLY A 645 9.04 5.72 -18.44
C GLY A 645 7.89 4.76 -18.20
N ALA A 646 7.40 4.73 -16.96
CA ALA A 646 6.20 3.98 -16.60
C ALA A 646 4.93 4.72 -17.04
N SER A 647 3.95 3.98 -17.55
CA SER A 647 2.63 4.49 -17.92
C SER A 647 1.58 3.39 -17.78
N CYS A 648 0.37 3.78 -17.36
CA CYS A 648 -0.79 2.88 -17.33
C CYS A 648 -1.24 2.40 -18.72
N ASP A 649 -0.74 3.02 -19.81
CA ASP A 649 -0.96 2.53 -21.18
C ASP A 649 -0.05 1.35 -21.55
N LEU A 650 1.00 1.10 -20.76
CA LEU A 650 2.05 0.11 -21.04
C LEU A 650 2.03 -1.06 -20.06
N ALA A 651 1.42 -0.89 -18.89
CA ALA A 651 1.25 -1.92 -17.88
C ALA A 651 0.16 -1.53 -16.88
N ASN A 652 -0.36 -2.52 -16.15
CA ASN A 652 -1.25 -2.29 -15.02
C ASN A 652 -0.44 -2.22 -13.72
N MET A 653 -0.27 -1.02 -13.16
CA MET A 653 0.46 -0.78 -11.90
C MET A 653 -0.50 -0.14 -10.88
N VAL A 654 0.02 0.22 -9.70
CA VAL A 654 -0.72 1.06 -8.74
C VAL A 654 -1.25 2.32 -9.44
N ASP A 655 -2.44 2.77 -9.03
CA ASP A 655 -3.17 3.91 -9.59
C ASP A 655 -3.72 3.74 -11.03
N CYS A 656 -3.51 2.59 -11.69
CA CYS A 656 -4.09 2.34 -13.01
C CYS A 656 -5.54 1.85 -12.93
N ILE A 657 -5.75 0.57 -12.61
CA ILE A 657 -7.09 -0.05 -12.63
C ILE A 657 -7.60 -0.38 -11.22
N GLY A 658 -6.71 -0.73 -10.29
CA GLY A 658 -7.07 -1.13 -8.92
C GLY A 658 -7.51 -2.59 -8.78
N ASP A 659 -7.26 -3.42 -9.79
CA ASP A 659 -7.34 -4.89 -9.75
C ASP A 659 -6.55 -5.46 -10.94
N VAL A 660 -6.40 -6.78 -11.03
CA VAL A 660 -5.85 -7.46 -12.21
C VAL A 660 -6.66 -7.18 -13.47
N THR A 661 -5.98 -7.15 -14.61
CA THR A 661 -6.58 -6.99 -15.96
C THR A 661 -6.44 -8.25 -16.78
N THR A 662 -7.20 -8.34 -17.88
CA THR A 662 -7.04 -9.39 -18.89
C THR A 662 -5.59 -9.47 -19.36
N VAL A 663 -5.04 -10.67 -19.46
CA VAL A 663 -3.67 -10.85 -19.93
C VAL A 663 -3.52 -10.37 -21.37
N GLY A 664 -2.37 -9.80 -21.70
CA GLY A 664 -2.05 -9.26 -23.02
C GLY A 664 -2.75 -7.96 -23.38
N SER A 665 -3.30 -7.23 -22.40
CA SER A 665 -4.00 -5.95 -22.64
C SER A 665 -3.07 -4.83 -23.10
N TYR A 666 -1.77 -4.91 -22.77
CA TYR A 666 -0.79 -3.86 -22.99
C TYR A 666 0.21 -4.24 -24.08
N LEU A 667 -0.23 -4.22 -25.34
CA LEU A 667 0.61 -4.64 -26.48
C LEU A 667 1.88 -3.81 -26.66
N ASP A 668 1.81 -2.51 -26.38
CA ASP A 668 2.97 -1.60 -26.46
C ASP A 668 3.91 -1.75 -25.24
N GLY A 669 3.48 -2.49 -24.20
CA GLY A 669 4.28 -2.90 -23.05
C GLY A 669 5.15 -4.14 -23.30
N ALA A 670 5.22 -4.63 -24.54
CA ALA A 670 5.97 -5.83 -24.86
C ALA A 670 7.48 -5.68 -24.62
N SER A 671 8.11 -6.77 -24.17
CA SER A 671 9.58 -6.90 -24.14
C SER A 671 10.18 -6.96 -25.55
N PRO A 672 11.51 -6.85 -25.72
CA PRO A 672 12.18 -7.04 -27.02
C PRO A 672 11.90 -8.37 -27.71
N TYR A 673 11.52 -9.39 -26.95
CA TYR A 673 11.17 -10.71 -27.47
C TYR A 673 9.68 -10.82 -27.84
N GLY A 674 8.85 -9.86 -27.43
CA GLY A 674 7.40 -9.87 -27.65
C GLY A 674 6.59 -10.50 -26.51
N VAL A 675 7.22 -10.66 -25.34
CA VAL A 675 6.57 -11.14 -24.12
C VAL A 675 5.82 -9.98 -23.47
N LEU A 676 4.56 -10.20 -23.12
CA LEU A 676 3.64 -9.20 -22.58
C LEU A 676 3.53 -9.33 -21.06
N ASP A 677 3.10 -8.23 -20.43
CA ASP A 677 2.79 -8.16 -19.00
C ASP A 677 3.95 -8.59 -18.09
N MET A 678 5.20 -8.41 -18.55
CA MET A 678 6.40 -8.66 -17.75
C MET A 678 6.62 -7.57 -16.67
N SER A 679 5.75 -6.57 -16.60
CA SER A 679 5.80 -5.47 -15.64
C SER A 679 4.37 -5.13 -15.24
N GLY A 680 4.07 -5.13 -13.94
CA GLY A 680 2.73 -4.92 -13.42
C GLY A 680 1.82 -6.15 -13.60
N ASN A 681 0.51 -5.92 -13.50
CA ASN A 681 -0.56 -6.90 -13.47
C ASN A 681 -0.43 -7.89 -12.31
N VAL A 682 0.46 -8.88 -12.34
CA VAL A 682 0.74 -9.75 -11.19
C VAL A 682 2.23 -9.99 -11.05
N TRP A 683 2.69 -10.11 -9.81
CA TRP A 683 3.98 -10.72 -9.54
C TRP A 683 4.00 -12.14 -10.11
N GLU A 684 5.18 -12.60 -10.51
CA GLU A 684 5.32 -13.92 -11.10
C GLU A 684 6.31 -14.80 -10.36
N TRP A 685 5.86 -15.99 -9.97
CA TRP A 685 6.73 -17.02 -9.41
C TRP A 685 7.86 -17.41 -10.38
N THR A 686 9.09 -17.49 -9.86
CA THR A 686 10.22 -18.13 -10.55
C THR A 686 10.66 -19.40 -9.81
N ALA A 687 11.51 -20.21 -10.44
CA ALA A 687 12.02 -21.45 -9.89
C ALA A 687 13.00 -21.24 -8.72
N ASP A 688 13.65 -20.09 -8.65
CA ASP A 688 14.82 -19.85 -7.82
C ASP A 688 14.44 -19.68 -6.33
N TRP A 689 15.29 -20.21 -5.45
CA TRP A 689 15.25 -19.80 -4.05
C TRP A 689 15.80 -18.37 -3.92
N TYR A 690 15.19 -17.54 -3.08
CA TYR A 690 15.69 -16.20 -2.84
C TYR A 690 16.88 -16.22 -1.87
N ALA A 691 17.94 -15.50 -2.25
CA ALA A 691 19.00 -15.06 -1.35
C ALA A 691 19.48 -13.67 -1.79
N ALA A 692 19.53 -12.73 -0.84
CA ALA A 692 19.86 -11.34 -1.11
C ALA A 692 21.28 -11.15 -1.67
N ASP A 693 22.22 -12.03 -1.31
CA ASP A 693 23.61 -11.99 -1.77
C ASP A 693 23.89 -12.90 -2.97
N TYR A 694 22.86 -13.54 -3.55
CA TYR A 694 23.06 -14.54 -4.62
C TYR A 694 23.84 -13.99 -5.80
N TYR A 695 23.51 -12.78 -6.27
CA TYR A 695 24.21 -12.17 -7.41
C TYR A 695 25.69 -11.94 -7.10
N ALA A 696 26.04 -11.56 -5.87
CA ALA A 696 27.45 -11.41 -5.48
C ALA A 696 28.20 -12.75 -5.45
N THR A 697 27.49 -13.86 -5.22
CA THR A 697 28.05 -15.23 -5.25
C THR A 697 28.03 -15.88 -6.64
N LEU A 698 27.35 -15.28 -7.62
CA LEU A 698 27.12 -15.83 -8.96
C LEU A 698 28.38 -15.85 -9.84
N ALA A 699 29.45 -15.15 -9.44
CA ALA A 699 30.65 -14.93 -10.25
C ALA A 699 31.31 -16.22 -10.81
N ASP A 700 31.05 -17.38 -10.19
CA ASP A 700 31.59 -18.68 -10.61
C ASP A 700 30.58 -19.55 -11.42
N GLU A 701 29.29 -19.18 -11.48
CA GLU A 701 28.20 -19.98 -12.09
C GLU A 701 27.27 -19.15 -12.99
N THR A 702 27.83 -18.42 -13.96
CA THR A 702 27.07 -17.50 -14.84
C THR A 702 26.37 -18.16 -16.03
N SER A 703 26.45 -19.48 -16.19
CA SER A 703 25.80 -20.22 -17.29
C SER A 703 24.55 -20.95 -16.78
N ASN A 704 23.37 -20.57 -17.29
CA ASN A 704 22.06 -21.11 -16.87
C ASN A 704 21.89 -21.18 -15.34
N PRO A 705 22.04 -20.06 -14.60
CA PRO A 705 21.90 -20.08 -13.15
C PRO A 705 20.48 -20.45 -12.73
N THR A 706 20.39 -21.16 -11.60
CA THR A 706 19.15 -21.73 -11.06
C THR A 706 18.88 -21.31 -9.61
N GLY A 707 19.61 -20.30 -9.14
CA GLY A 707 19.51 -19.81 -7.78
C GLY A 707 20.33 -20.65 -6.79
N PRO A 708 20.28 -20.29 -5.50
CA PRO A 708 20.76 -21.13 -4.41
C PRO A 708 20.05 -22.49 -4.39
N VAL A 709 20.77 -23.53 -3.94
CA VAL A 709 20.23 -24.91 -3.85
C VAL A 709 19.06 -25.06 -2.86
N SER A 710 18.91 -24.15 -1.90
CA SER A 710 17.88 -24.17 -0.87
C SER A 710 17.62 -22.76 -0.33
N GLY A 711 16.40 -22.51 0.14
CA GLY A 711 16.02 -21.25 0.76
C GLY A 711 14.74 -21.37 1.58
N SER A 712 14.26 -20.24 2.09
CA SER A 712 12.99 -20.15 2.85
C SER A 712 11.88 -19.40 2.12
N ALA A 713 12.22 -18.73 1.02
CA ALA A 713 11.31 -17.98 0.16
C ALA A 713 11.75 -18.15 -1.30
N ARG A 714 10.81 -18.12 -2.24
CA ARG A 714 11.10 -18.15 -3.68
C ARG A 714 11.12 -16.74 -4.23
N VAL A 715 11.86 -16.56 -5.31
CA VAL A 715 11.90 -15.28 -6.02
C VAL A 715 10.57 -15.06 -6.75
N ILE A 716 10.09 -13.82 -6.72
CA ILE A 716 9.03 -13.32 -7.59
C ILE A 716 9.52 -12.07 -8.33
N ARG A 717 9.03 -11.86 -9.56
CA ARG A 717 9.47 -10.77 -10.45
C ARG A 717 8.29 -10.03 -11.08
N GLY A 718 8.53 -8.80 -11.54
CA GLY A 718 7.61 -8.03 -12.40
C GLY A 718 6.77 -6.96 -11.72
N GLY A 719 6.59 -6.96 -10.40
CA GLY A 719 5.61 -6.09 -9.77
C GLY A 719 4.18 -6.53 -10.07
N SER A 720 3.19 -5.77 -9.58
CA SER A 720 1.78 -6.11 -9.77
C SER A 720 0.90 -4.88 -9.99
N TRP A 721 -0.40 -5.10 -10.20
CA TRP A 721 -1.41 -4.04 -10.22
C TRP A 721 -1.46 -3.21 -8.92
N ALA A 722 -0.92 -3.73 -7.82
CA ALA A 722 -0.92 -3.10 -6.50
C ALA A 722 0.45 -2.49 -6.11
N ASP A 723 1.43 -2.50 -7.01
CA ASP A 723 2.76 -1.97 -6.74
C ASP A 723 3.11 -0.81 -7.67
N ASP A 724 4.00 0.05 -7.18
CA ASP A 724 4.37 1.26 -7.88
C ASP A 724 5.42 1.00 -8.97
N ARG A 725 5.65 2.03 -9.80
CA ARG A 725 6.58 1.96 -10.92
C ARG A 725 7.99 1.48 -10.54
N TYR A 726 8.41 1.72 -9.29
CA TYR A 726 9.71 1.29 -8.79
C TYR A 726 9.79 -0.23 -8.63
N GLN A 727 8.77 -0.89 -8.07
CA GLN A 727 8.79 -2.36 -7.96
C GLN A 727 8.44 -3.05 -9.28
N CYS A 728 7.79 -2.33 -10.21
CA CYS A 728 7.53 -2.84 -11.56
C CYS A 728 8.74 -2.77 -12.51
N ARG A 729 9.93 -2.39 -12.05
CA ARG A 729 11.17 -2.41 -12.87
C ARG A 729 11.59 -3.84 -13.19
N ILE A 730 12.24 -4.05 -14.34
CA ILE A 730 12.72 -5.36 -14.78
C ILE A 730 13.68 -6.00 -13.76
N THR A 731 14.53 -5.20 -13.12
CA THR A 731 15.57 -5.72 -12.24
C THR A 731 15.11 -5.88 -10.79
N ASP A 732 13.92 -5.37 -10.42
CA ASP A 732 13.39 -5.46 -9.05
C ASP A 732 13.05 -6.89 -8.67
N ARG A 733 13.61 -7.37 -7.56
CA ARG A 733 13.48 -8.75 -7.09
C ARG A 733 12.76 -8.73 -5.76
N PHE A 734 11.75 -9.57 -5.61
CA PHE A 734 11.13 -9.76 -4.31
C PHE A 734 11.10 -11.23 -3.91
N GLN A 735 10.85 -11.50 -2.64
CA GLN A 735 10.75 -12.85 -2.10
C GLN A 735 9.37 -13.11 -1.54
N PHE A 736 8.85 -14.31 -1.78
CA PHE A 736 7.57 -14.73 -1.20
C PHE A 736 7.64 -16.15 -0.65
N ASN A 737 6.86 -16.41 0.39
CA ASN A 737 6.81 -17.73 1.02
C ASN A 737 6.19 -18.72 0.03
N PRO A 738 6.87 -19.82 -0.35
CA PRO A 738 6.36 -20.77 -1.34
C PRO A 738 5.05 -21.45 -0.93
N LEU A 739 4.72 -21.46 0.36
CA LEU A 739 3.45 -22.01 0.87
C LEU A 739 2.30 -21.00 0.86
N GLY A 740 2.59 -19.73 0.63
CA GLY A 740 1.59 -18.67 0.57
C GLY A 740 1.11 -18.40 -0.84
N SER A 741 0.02 -17.64 -0.93
CA SER A 741 -0.55 -17.13 -2.16
C SER A 741 -1.11 -15.72 -1.91
N ASP A 742 -1.35 -14.93 -2.96
CA ASP A 742 -1.78 -13.53 -2.87
C ASP A 742 -2.64 -13.12 -4.08
N ASN A 743 -3.48 -12.08 -3.97
CA ASN A 743 -4.31 -11.58 -5.08
C ASN A 743 -3.52 -10.81 -6.14
N ALA A 744 -2.26 -10.50 -5.87
CA ALA A 744 -1.35 -9.85 -6.79
C ALA A 744 -0.22 -10.77 -7.26
N LEU A 745 -0.37 -12.10 -7.08
CA LEU A 745 0.67 -13.09 -7.37
C LEU A 745 0.12 -14.22 -8.25
N GLY A 746 0.68 -14.30 -9.46
CA GLY A 746 0.47 -15.35 -10.45
C GLY A 746 1.79 -15.94 -10.92
N PHE A 747 1.85 -16.38 -12.18
CA PHE A 747 3.04 -16.98 -12.76
C PHE A 747 2.91 -17.16 -14.28
N ARG A 748 4.04 -17.51 -14.92
CA ARG A 748 4.11 -17.98 -16.30
C ARG A 748 5.08 -19.16 -16.42
N CYS A 749 4.98 -19.94 -17.49
CA CYS A 749 5.82 -21.13 -17.70
C CYS A 749 6.89 -20.91 -18.77
N VAL A 750 7.93 -21.74 -18.71
CA VAL A 750 8.94 -21.91 -19.76
C VAL A 750 9.07 -23.37 -20.19
N ARG A 751 9.64 -23.58 -21.37
CA ARG A 751 9.97 -24.90 -21.91
C ARG A 751 11.27 -24.85 -22.70
N THR A 752 12.07 -25.90 -22.59
CA THR A 752 13.25 -26.08 -23.45
C THR A 752 12.80 -26.44 -24.89
N PRO A 753 13.50 -25.96 -25.94
CA PRO A 753 13.10 -26.15 -27.34
C PRO A 753 12.98 -27.58 -27.85
#